data_AF-A0AAQ3QRF5-F1
#
_entry.id   AF-A0AAQ3QRF5-F1
#
_cell.length_a   1.000
_cell.length_b   1.000
_cell.length_c   1.000
_cell.angle_alpha   90.00
_cell.angle_beta   90.00
_cell.angle_gamma   90.00
#
_symmetry.space_group_name_H-M   'P 1'
#
loop_
_entity.id
_entity.type
_entity.pdbx_description
1 polymer ?
#
loop_
_entity_poly.entity_id
_entity_poly.type
_entity_poly.pdbx_seq_one_letter_code
_entity_poly.pdbx_strand_id
1 'polypeptide(L)'
;MSDSSSSDSSEENSNARFLGQRGKTVLWCLLLLGLGYAAGHSFWYAATPMGMYPVLDSKENLLLAKDIAENRLPAEPFYRAPGYPLVLSIAVKLGLPEILLPDWARLVNLLSWLISLWLIWRLAIELWGDISAGIVACLIWALYPVGLFFMVDPLDITLAVALMLAGLDRALAFLKSANAQNALASGFLLALAGLTRPQMWSIALVVPCLMCLLVWLDCRRQKVDAASTSERKAPCWPVFVVWIGLAIPALTMGIFNAQLSGSFKVLPTQGPFNLWAANRPDSHGKYYTQQIEINQSERHVNPARIESLLMYRKDIGDDAPADVASVNDYWRGRFFKMVSDDPVGFFRRLAAKTYYLFNNYEQYNNKTFAVHHGLSPWLRWNFLGWGLLMTAALPLLLWGRKNRLSFTILAGAALAYTAGVVLTYVSARFRIPLVPLLAVFAGGWGIMPWSRLGFDQIAAGLCLMLAGAVLTFSNFWQVREPVTEIQDYLLLGYAALDAGEDEEALMWSQEALEVNPLRHAAQELEVIARYNLDLAALPDRPSGEQLEKRIAVAAALDKYSPRVAYIYGVYLHWNGDTSAAQAQWLSLIGLNNSLSQEAMTALVMTDGLPNELKMRIVAIPDSQLSPQLRVATQMSAGGGGVPTGLPNGSDANLLARQLVMLFY
;
A
#
# COMPACT_ATOMS: atom_id res chain seq x y z
N MET A 1 -58.31 -18.94 -13.49
CA MET A 1 -58.69 -17.52 -13.31
C MET A 1 -58.55 -17.24 -11.82
N SER A 2 -57.33 -17.11 -11.28
CA SER A 2 -56.47 -15.90 -11.23
C SER A 2 -57.29 -14.71 -10.69
N ASP A 3 -57.02 -14.15 -9.49
CA ASP A 3 -55.75 -13.57 -9.07
C ASP A 3 -55.50 -13.71 -7.56
N SER A 4 -54.31 -14.20 -7.19
CA SER A 4 -53.70 -14.03 -5.88
C SER A 4 -52.18 -13.94 -6.06
N SER A 5 -51.67 -12.74 -6.31
CA SER A 5 -50.24 -12.45 -6.31
C SER A 5 -50.00 -10.94 -6.30
N SER A 6 -49.74 -10.34 -5.13
CA SER A 6 -48.97 -9.09 -5.01
C SER A 6 -48.80 -8.68 -3.54
N SER A 7 -47.93 -9.38 -2.79
CA SER A 7 -47.47 -8.89 -1.49
C SER A 7 -45.96 -8.99 -1.25
N ASP A 8 -45.21 -9.64 -2.14
CA ASP A 8 -43.77 -9.91 -1.92
C ASP A 8 -42.79 -8.86 -2.48
N SER A 9 -43.26 -7.74 -3.03
CA SER A 9 -42.40 -6.66 -3.54
C SER A 9 -42.25 -5.46 -2.59
N SER A 10 -42.71 -5.58 -1.35
CA SER A 10 -42.84 -4.43 -0.43
C SER A 10 -41.64 -4.17 0.50
N GLU A 11 -40.74 -5.15 0.72
CA GLU A 11 -39.63 -4.98 1.67
C GLU A 11 -38.36 -4.36 1.08
N GLU A 12 -38.04 -4.59 -0.21
CA GLU A 12 -36.94 -3.89 -0.90
C GLU A 12 -37.18 -2.37 -1.00
N ASN A 13 -38.44 -1.95 -0.93
CA ASN A 13 -38.85 -0.54 -0.94
C ASN A 13 -38.71 0.18 0.42
N SER A 14 -38.40 -0.52 1.51
CA SER A 14 -38.33 0.08 2.86
C SER A 14 -37.07 0.93 3.06
N ASN A 15 -35.91 0.50 2.54
CA ASN A 15 -34.67 1.25 2.60
C ASN A 15 -34.68 2.50 1.69
N ALA A 16 -35.42 2.45 0.58
CA ALA A 16 -35.61 3.58 -0.33
C ALA A 16 -36.63 4.61 0.18
N ARG A 17 -37.55 4.21 1.08
CA ARG A 17 -38.57 5.08 1.70
C ARG A 17 -38.06 5.91 2.88
N PHE A 18 -36.89 5.61 3.44
CA PHE A 18 -36.33 6.39 4.56
C PHE A 18 -35.79 7.77 4.12
N LEU A 19 -35.49 7.93 2.84
CA LEU A 19 -35.02 9.20 2.28
C LEU A 19 -36.18 9.93 1.60
N GLY A 20 -36.79 10.89 2.31
CA GLY A 20 -37.51 11.96 1.64
C GLY A 20 -36.64 12.63 0.57
N GLN A 21 -37.24 13.28 -0.42
CA GLN A 21 -36.52 13.91 -1.54
C GLN A 21 -35.34 14.77 -1.08
N ARG A 22 -35.49 15.49 0.04
CA ARG A 22 -34.44 16.29 0.68
C ARG A 22 -33.23 15.47 1.13
N GLY A 23 -33.42 14.29 1.73
CA GLY A 23 -32.32 13.44 2.17
C GLY A 23 -31.51 12.86 1.00
N LYS A 24 -32.18 12.56 -0.12
CA LYS A 24 -31.50 12.17 -1.37
C LYS A 24 -30.65 13.31 -1.92
N THR A 25 -31.20 14.52 -1.97
CA THR A 25 -30.46 15.71 -2.42
C THR A 25 -29.21 15.94 -1.57
N VAL A 26 -29.33 15.88 -0.24
CA VAL A 26 -28.18 16.07 0.65
C VAL A 26 -27.11 15.00 0.42
N LEU A 27 -27.50 13.72 0.30
CA LEU A 27 -26.54 12.65 0.01
C LEU A 27 -25.79 12.91 -1.31
N TRP A 28 -26.49 13.31 -2.37
CA TRP A 28 -25.84 13.65 -3.64
C TRP A 28 -24.87 14.82 -3.52
N CYS A 29 -25.24 15.88 -2.80
CA CYS A 29 -24.33 16.99 -2.53
C CYS A 29 -23.06 16.55 -1.79
N LEU A 30 -23.19 15.67 -0.79
CA LEU A 30 -22.04 15.13 -0.04
C LEU A 30 -21.15 14.26 -0.91
N LEU A 31 -21.73 13.39 -1.73
CA LEU A 31 -20.98 12.56 -2.68
C LEU A 31 -20.26 13.42 -3.72
N LEU A 32 -20.90 14.47 -4.24
CA LEU A 32 -20.26 15.41 -5.17
C LEU A 32 -19.13 16.21 -4.51
N LEU A 33 -19.31 16.64 -3.26
CA LEU A 33 -18.25 17.32 -2.50
C LEU A 33 -17.05 16.40 -2.27
N GLY A 34 -17.30 15.18 -1.79
CA GLY A 34 -16.26 14.17 -1.59
C GLY A 34 -15.57 13.78 -2.90
N LEU A 35 -16.33 13.63 -3.98
CA LEU A 35 -15.80 13.39 -5.32
C LEU A 35 -14.94 14.56 -5.79
N GLY A 36 -15.38 15.81 -5.64
CA GLY A 36 -14.61 16.98 -6.05
C GLY A 36 -13.26 17.07 -5.35
N TYR A 37 -13.23 16.83 -4.02
CA TYR A 37 -12.00 16.86 -3.25
C TYR A 37 -11.07 15.68 -3.60
N ALA A 38 -11.62 14.46 -3.68
CA ALA A 38 -10.88 13.26 -4.04
C ALA A 38 -10.33 13.33 -5.48
N ALA A 39 -11.15 13.78 -6.44
CA ALA A 39 -10.76 13.94 -7.83
C ALA A 39 -9.70 15.03 -8.00
N GLY A 40 -9.85 16.18 -7.33
CA GLY A 40 -8.86 17.26 -7.35
C GLY A 40 -7.48 16.78 -6.88
N HIS A 41 -7.42 16.10 -5.74
CA HIS A 41 -6.18 15.51 -5.24
C HIS A 41 -5.64 14.42 -6.18
N SER A 42 -6.53 13.55 -6.70
CA SER A 42 -6.19 12.47 -7.62
C SER A 42 -5.59 12.98 -8.93
N PHE A 43 -6.16 14.02 -9.54
CA PHE A 43 -5.65 14.62 -10.77
C PHE A 43 -4.31 15.30 -10.55
N TRP A 44 -4.17 16.07 -9.46
CA TRP A 44 -2.88 16.66 -9.09
C TRP A 44 -1.82 15.59 -8.91
N TYR A 45 -2.12 14.55 -8.12
CA TYR A 45 -1.15 13.48 -7.86
C TYR A 45 -0.79 12.73 -9.15
N ALA A 46 -1.71 12.60 -10.12
CA ALA A 46 -1.48 11.85 -11.37
C ALA A 46 -0.46 12.54 -12.26
N ALA A 47 -0.37 13.88 -12.16
CA ALA A 47 0.61 14.68 -12.86
C ALA A 47 1.98 14.71 -12.17
N THR A 48 2.11 14.19 -10.95
CA THR A 48 3.43 14.14 -10.27
C THR A 48 4.24 12.93 -10.74
N PRO A 49 5.58 13.00 -10.74
CA PRO A 49 6.41 11.86 -11.10
C PRO A 49 6.09 10.60 -10.28
N MET A 50 5.84 10.76 -8.97
CA MET A 50 5.48 9.66 -8.09
C MET A 50 4.11 9.03 -8.42
N GLY A 51 3.19 9.82 -8.99
CA GLY A 51 1.90 9.31 -9.46
C GLY A 51 2.00 8.52 -10.75
N MET A 52 2.92 8.89 -11.64
CA MET A 52 3.19 8.21 -12.92
C MET A 52 4.07 6.97 -12.74
N TYR A 53 5.01 7.03 -11.80
CA TYR A 53 5.98 5.97 -11.51
C TYR A 53 5.85 5.51 -10.05
N PRO A 54 4.84 4.66 -9.74
CA PRO A 54 4.66 4.15 -8.39
C PRO A 54 5.88 3.37 -7.90
N VAL A 55 6.14 3.47 -6.60
CA VAL A 55 7.30 2.89 -5.90
C VAL A 55 6.87 1.89 -4.82
N LEU A 56 7.81 1.09 -4.32
CA LEU A 56 7.62 0.14 -3.22
C LEU A 56 6.40 -0.79 -3.46
N ASP A 57 5.55 -0.98 -2.45
CA ASP A 57 4.33 -1.80 -2.53
C ASP A 57 3.43 -1.46 -3.70
N SER A 58 3.35 -0.18 -4.09
CA SER A 58 2.50 0.23 -5.21
C SER A 58 3.01 -0.40 -6.50
N LYS A 59 4.33 -0.36 -6.73
CA LYS A 59 4.98 -1.02 -7.87
C LYS A 59 4.79 -2.53 -7.82
N GLU A 60 4.97 -3.14 -6.64
CA GLU A 60 4.80 -4.59 -6.46
C GLU A 60 3.38 -5.04 -6.82
N ASN A 61 2.33 -4.29 -6.44
CA ASN A 61 0.95 -4.62 -6.81
C ASN A 61 0.72 -4.57 -8.33
N LEU A 62 1.30 -3.58 -9.02
CA LEU A 62 1.18 -3.44 -10.46
C LEU A 62 1.91 -4.58 -11.21
N LEU A 63 3.13 -4.90 -10.78
CA LEU A 63 3.91 -6.01 -11.35
C LEU A 63 3.21 -7.35 -11.13
N LEU A 64 2.70 -7.60 -9.92
CA LEU A 64 1.95 -8.83 -9.64
C LEU A 64 0.66 -8.92 -10.46
N ALA A 65 -0.04 -7.80 -10.71
CA ALA A 65 -1.21 -7.78 -11.59
C ALA A 65 -0.86 -8.17 -13.03
N LYS A 66 0.31 -7.73 -13.53
CA LYS A 66 0.83 -8.10 -14.84
C LYS A 66 1.19 -9.59 -14.90
N ASP A 67 1.91 -10.10 -13.90
CA ASP A 67 2.29 -11.51 -13.84
C ASP A 67 1.07 -12.44 -13.74
N ILE A 68 0.01 -12.02 -13.05
CA ILE A 68 -1.29 -12.70 -13.05
C ILE A 68 -1.91 -12.71 -14.46
N ALA A 69 -1.97 -11.55 -15.12
CA ALA A 69 -2.62 -11.43 -16.42
C ALA A 69 -1.92 -12.23 -17.53
N GLU A 70 -0.60 -12.32 -17.46
CA GLU A 70 0.26 -12.98 -18.45
C GLU A 70 0.57 -14.44 -18.11
N ASN A 71 0.00 -14.98 -17.02
CA ASN A 71 0.29 -16.32 -16.50
C ASN A 71 1.80 -16.57 -16.24
N ARG A 72 2.51 -15.56 -15.75
CA ARG A 72 3.95 -15.61 -15.41
C ARG A 72 4.21 -15.77 -13.91
N LEU A 73 3.20 -16.19 -13.16
CA LEU A 73 3.33 -16.41 -11.72
C LEU A 73 4.38 -17.48 -11.41
N PRO A 74 5.23 -17.27 -10.39
CA PRO A 74 6.13 -18.32 -9.91
C PRO A 74 5.33 -19.49 -9.33
N ALA A 75 5.91 -20.70 -9.38
CA ALA A 75 5.31 -21.93 -8.86
C ALA A 75 5.36 -22.01 -7.32
N GLU A 76 4.86 -20.98 -6.65
CA GLU A 76 4.84 -20.85 -5.19
C GLU A 76 3.53 -20.22 -4.72
N PRO A 77 3.09 -20.46 -3.47
CA PRO A 77 1.93 -19.76 -2.93
C PRO A 77 2.20 -18.26 -2.83
N PHE A 78 1.17 -17.45 -3.01
CA PHE A 78 1.31 -16.00 -2.97
C PHE A 78 1.99 -15.49 -1.68
N TYR A 79 3.06 -14.71 -1.85
CA TYR A 79 3.78 -14.06 -0.76
C TYR A 79 2.95 -12.96 -0.07
N ARG A 80 2.23 -12.16 -0.88
CA ARG A 80 1.29 -11.11 -0.45
C ARG A 80 -0.14 -11.46 -0.81
N ALA A 81 -1.08 -10.67 -0.30
CA ALA A 81 -2.51 -10.86 -0.59
C ALA A 81 -2.81 -10.48 -2.05
N PRO A 82 -3.39 -11.38 -2.87
CA PRO A 82 -3.56 -11.13 -4.29
C PRO A 82 -4.85 -10.38 -4.65
N GLY A 83 -5.75 -10.14 -3.69
CA GLY A 83 -7.10 -9.61 -3.99
C GLY A 83 -7.09 -8.30 -4.78
N TYR A 84 -6.20 -7.37 -4.44
CA TYR A 84 -6.06 -6.11 -5.19
C TYR A 84 -5.37 -6.31 -6.56
N PRO A 85 -4.18 -6.96 -6.66
CA PRO A 85 -3.59 -7.33 -7.94
C PRO A 85 -4.53 -8.07 -8.91
N LEU A 86 -5.38 -8.97 -8.41
CA LEU A 86 -6.37 -9.70 -9.21
C LEU A 86 -7.37 -8.75 -9.88
N VAL A 87 -7.84 -7.71 -9.16
CA VAL A 87 -8.73 -6.70 -9.74
C VAL A 87 -8.01 -5.89 -10.80
N LEU A 88 -6.75 -5.52 -10.57
CA LEU A 88 -5.96 -4.77 -11.54
C LEU A 88 -5.62 -5.60 -12.79
N SER A 89 -5.40 -6.91 -12.64
CA SER A 89 -5.06 -7.80 -13.75
C SER A 89 -6.17 -7.89 -14.81
N ILE A 90 -7.42 -7.57 -14.45
CA ILE A 90 -8.54 -7.54 -15.39
C ILE A 90 -8.26 -6.53 -16.50
N ALA A 91 -7.79 -5.33 -16.17
CA ALA A 91 -7.51 -4.30 -17.17
C ALA A 91 -6.31 -4.67 -18.05
N VAL A 92 -5.26 -5.25 -17.47
CA VAL A 92 -4.11 -5.76 -18.23
C VAL A 92 -4.57 -6.84 -19.23
N LYS A 93 -5.43 -7.77 -18.80
CA LYS A 93 -5.98 -8.83 -19.67
C LYS A 93 -6.89 -8.29 -20.77
N LEU A 94 -7.53 -7.13 -20.54
CA LEU A 94 -8.31 -6.41 -21.55
C LEU A 94 -7.45 -5.55 -22.50
N GLY A 95 -6.13 -5.59 -22.36
CA GLY A 95 -5.18 -4.89 -23.25
C GLY A 95 -4.87 -3.46 -22.84
N LEU A 96 -5.11 -3.07 -21.57
CA LEU A 96 -4.69 -1.76 -21.07
C LEU A 96 -3.16 -1.63 -21.13
N PRO A 97 -2.61 -0.58 -21.76
CA PRO A 97 -1.16 -0.32 -21.75
C PRO A 97 -0.62 -0.17 -20.32
N GLU A 98 0.59 -0.68 -20.09
CA GLU A 98 1.24 -0.66 -18.77
C GLU A 98 1.38 0.76 -18.19
N ILE A 99 1.61 1.75 -19.05
CA ILE A 99 1.72 3.16 -18.65
C ILE A 99 0.42 3.74 -18.05
N LEU A 100 -0.75 3.16 -18.38
CA LEU A 100 -2.04 3.59 -17.85
C LEU A 100 -2.49 2.77 -16.63
N LEU A 101 -1.71 1.76 -16.24
CA LEU A 101 -2.06 0.89 -15.12
C LEU A 101 -2.10 1.61 -13.75
N PRO A 102 -1.20 2.58 -13.46
CA PRO A 102 -1.33 3.41 -12.25
C PRO A 102 -2.65 4.19 -12.18
N ASP A 103 -3.10 4.74 -13.32
CA ASP A 103 -4.35 5.49 -13.40
C ASP A 103 -5.58 4.59 -13.23
N TRP A 104 -5.52 3.38 -13.80
CA TRP A 104 -6.55 2.38 -13.57
C TRP A 104 -6.66 2.00 -12.08
N ALA A 105 -5.53 1.77 -11.42
CA ALA A 105 -5.49 1.46 -9.99
C ALA A 105 -6.09 2.59 -9.15
N ARG A 106 -5.80 3.84 -9.51
CA ARG A 106 -6.35 5.04 -8.90
C ARG A 106 -7.86 5.18 -9.11
N LEU A 107 -8.35 4.86 -10.31
CA LEU A 107 -9.79 4.84 -10.59
C LEU A 107 -10.50 3.78 -9.74
N VAL A 108 -9.96 2.57 -9.63
CA VAL A 108 -10.50 1.50 -8.76
C VAL A 108 -10.57 1.98 -7.31
N ASN A 109 -9.54 2.68 -6.83
CA ASN A 109 -9.51 3.22 -5.47
C ASN A 109 -10.50 4.37 -5.27
N LEU A 110 -10.62 5.29 -6.24
CA LEU A 110 -11.62 6.36 -6.20
C LEU A 110 -13.04 5.79 -6.13
N LEU A 111 -13.36 4.79 -6.95
CA LEU A 111 -14.65 4.11 -6.90
C LEU A 111 -14.88 3.44 -5.53
N SER A 112 -13.87 2.76 -5.00
CA SER A 112 -13.91 2.14 -3.66
C SER A 112 -14.13 3.19 -2.55
N TRP A 113 -13.52 4.37 -2.70
CA TRP A 113 -13.69 5.50 -1.80
C TRP A 113 -15.12 6.05 -1.80
N LEU A 114 -15.72 6.22 -2.99
CA LEU A 114 -17.12 6.66 -3.14
C LEU A 114 -18.12 5.63 -2.60
N ILE A 115 -17.86 4.34 -2.83
CA ILE A 115 -18.65 3.25 -2.23
C ILE A 115 -18.57 3.32 -0.70
N SER A 116 -17.38 3.59 -0.16
CA SER A 116 -17.17 3.75 1.29
C SER A 116 -17.96 4.94 1.85
N LEU A 117 -18.02 6.08 1.16
CA LEU A 117 -18.85 7.24 1.57
C LEU A 117 -20.32 6.84 1.75
N TRP A 118 -20.88 6.16 0.75
CA TRP A 118 -22.27 5.70 0.79
C TRP A 118 -22.52 4.70 1.93
N LEU A 119 -21.62 3.74 2.12
CA LEU A 119 -21.73 2.73 3.18
C LEU A 119 -21.62 3.36 4.57
N ILE A 120 -20.70 4.30 4.78
CA ILE A 120 -20.54 5.02 6.06
C ILE A 120 -21.80 5.80 6.39
N TRP A 121 -22.37 6.52 5.40
CA TRP A 121 -23.62 7.23 5.56
C TRP A 121 -24.76 6.29 6.01
N ARG A 122 -24.90 5.12 5.37
CA ARG A 122 -25.90 4.11 5.74
C ARG A 122 -25.67 3.51 7.13
N LEU A 123 -24.45 3.11 7.44
CA LEU A 123 -24.08 2.50 8.73
C LEU A 123 -24.28 3.48 9.90
N ALA A 124 -24.02 4.77 9.69
CA ALA A 124 -24.28 5.81 10.68
C ALA A 124 -25.78 6.02 10.92
N ILE A 125 -26.59 6.08 9.86
CA ILE A 125 -28.05 6.11 10.00
C ILE A 125 -28.55 4.85 10.71
N GLU A 126 -27.96 3.71 10.42
CA GLU A 126 -28.33 2.45 11.06
C GLU A 126 -28.03 2.45 12.57
N LEU A 127 -26.89 3.00 12.97
CA LEU A 127 -26.47 3.06 14.37
C LEU A 127 -27.29 4.08 15.18
N TRP A 128 -27.52 5.26 14.59
CA TRP A 128 -28.08 6.43 15.26
C TRP A 128 -29.56 6.66 14.96
N GLY A 129 -30.07 6.08 13.89
CA GLY A 129 -31.46 6.15 13.44
C GLY A 129 -31.89 7.51 12.90
N ASP A 130 -30.95 8.31 12.39
CA ASP A 130 -31.19 9.67 11.89
C ASP A 130 -30.24 10.04 10.74
N ILE A 131 -30.75 10.79 9.76
CA ILE A 131 -30.04 11.21 8.55
C ILE A 131 -28.87 12.15 8.88
N SER A 132 -29.02 13.01 9.90
CA SER A 132 -28.01 13.98 10.32
C SER A 132 -26.73 13.29 10.79
N ALA A 133 -26.86 12.13 11.45
CA ALA A 133 -25.70 11.33 11.82
C ALA A 133 -24.98 10.74 10.60
N GLY A 134 -25.74 10.32 9.59
CA GLY A 134 -25.21 9.92 8.29
C GLY A 134 -24.44 11.04 7.60
N ILE A 135 -24.98 12.26 7.61
CA ILE A 135 -24.36 13.44 7.01
C ILE A 135 -23.00 13.73 7.66
N VAL A 136 -22.95 13.77 9.00
CA VAL A 136 -21.70 14.04 9.74
C VAL A 136 -20.66 12.95 9.48
N ALA A 137 -21.04 11.67 9.58
CA ALA A 137 -20.13 10.55 9.34
C ALA A 137 -19.56 10.57 7.90
N CYS A 138 -20.42 10.85 6.92
CA CYS A 138 -20.04 10.96 5.52
C CYS A 138 -19.09 12.14 5.28
N LEU A 139 -19.37 13.32 5.86
CA LEU A 139 -18.50 14.49 5.78
C LEU A 139 -17.12 14.24 6.37
N ILE A 140 -17.05 13.58 7.53
CA ILE A 140 -15.79 13.21 8.18
C ILE A 140 -14.95 12.37 7.23
N TRP A 141 -15.52 11.32 6.63
CA TRP A 141 -14.79 10.48 5.68
C TRP A 141 -14.42 11.24 4.40
N ALA A 142 -15.36 11.99 3.82
CA ALA A 142 -15.14 12.77 2.59
C ALA A 142 -13.96 13.73 2.70
N LEU A 143 -13.79 14.33 3.88
CA LEU A 143 -12.75 15.31 4.17
C LEU A 143 -11.53 14.70 4.85
N TYR A 144 -11.45 13.39 5.08
CA TYR A 144 -10.33 12.82 5.83
C TYR A 144 -9.04 12.73 4.98
N PRO A 145 -7.98 13.52 5.27
CA PRO A 145 -6.85 13.68 4.36
C PRO A 145 -5.96 12.44 4.26
N VAL A 146 -5.78 11.68 5.34
CA VAL A 146 -4.95 10.46 5.32
C VAL A 146 -5.61 9.37 4.47
N GLY A 147 -6.94 9.34 4.42
CA GLY A 147 -7.66 8.41 3.55
C GLY A 147 -7.47 8.74 2.07
N LEU A 148 -7.50 10.02 1.71
CA LEU A 148 -7.20 10.48 0.35
C LEU A 148 -5.74 10.21 -0.04
N PHE A 149 -4.81 10.42 0.89
CA PHE A 149 -3.40 10.12 0.70
C PHE A 149 -3.15 8.66 0.28
N PHE A 150 -3.83 7.70 0.90
CA PHE A 150 -3.70 6.28 0.50
C PHE A 150 -4.58 5.88 -0.68
N MET A 151 -5.62 6.65 -1.00
CA MET A 151 -6.53 6.36 -2.10
C MET A 151 -5.85 6.56 -3.46
N VAL A 152 -4.96 7.54 -3.59
CA VAL A 152 -4.34 7.88 -4.88
C VAL A 152 -3.21 6.94 -5.31
N ASP A 153 -2.63 6.18 -4.38
CA ASP A 153 -1.60 5.18 -4.68
C ASP A 153 -2.21 3.81 -5.04
N PRO A 154 -1.56 3.01 -5.92
CA PRO A 154 -1.92 1.61 -6.22
C PRO A 154 -1.81 0.64 -5.03
N LEU A 155 -2.60 0.87 -3.97
CA LEU A 155 -2.60 0.10 -2.73
C LEU A 155 -3.96 -0.55 -2.47
N ASP A 156 -3.90 -1.76 -1.90
CA ASP A 156 -5.02 -2.61 -1.49
C ASP A 156 -6.03 -1.98 -0.50
N ILE A 157 -5.62 -0.96 0.25
CA ILE A 157 -6.30 -0.55 1.49
C ILE A 157 -7.70 0.02 1.23
N THR A 158 -7.86 0.84 0.20
CA THR A 158 -9.12 1.53 -0.10
C THR A 158 -10.18 0.53 -0.56
N LEU A 159 -9.81 -0.42 -1.43
CA LEU A 159 -10.68 -1.53 -1.83
C LEU A 159 -11.04 -2.43 -0.63
N ALA A 160 -10.06 -2.77 0.21
CA ALA A 160 -10.30 -3.59 1.39
C ALA A 160 -11.29 -2.94 2.36
N VAL A 161 -11.21 -1.61 2.55
CA VAL A 161 -12.16 -0.85 3.38
C VAL A 161 -13.57 -0.87 2.80
N ALA A 162 -13.73 -0.67 1.49
CA ALA A 162 -15.04 -0.73 0.84
C ALA A 162 -15.69 -2.11 1.00
N LEU A 163 -14.92 -3.18 0.79
CA LEU A 163 -15.38 -4.56 0.97
C LEU A 163 -15.74 -4.87 2.44
N MET A 164 -14.91 -4.41 3.39
CA MET A 164 -15.17 -4.54 4.82
C MET A 164 -16.49 -3.86 5.20
N LEU A 165 -16.68 -2.60 4.81
CA LEU A 165 -17.90 -1.85 5.11
C LEU A 165 -19.13 -2.50 4.46
N ALA A 166 -19.01 -3.02 3.25
CA ALA A 166 -20.09 -3.70 2.55
C ALA A 166 -20.47 -5.01 3.27
N GLY A 167 -19.48 -5.77 3.74
CA GLY A 167 -19.69 -6.95 4.57
C GLY A 167 -20.40 -6.63 5.89
N LEU A 168 -19.99 -5.55 6.58
CA LEU A 168 -20.65 -5.08 7.80
C LEU A 168 -22.08 -4.61 7.55
N ASP A 169 -22.34 -3.87 6.47
CA ASP A 169 -23.71 -3.47 6.11
C ASP A 169 -24.61 -4.69 5.84
N ARG A 170 -24.09 -5.70 5.13
CA ARG A 170 -24.82 -6.97 4.94
C ARG A 170 -25.01 -7.76 6.22
N ALA A 171 -24.04 -7.74 7.15
CA ALA A 171 -24.19 -8.36 8.47
C ALA A 171 -25.36 -7.73 9.24
N LEU A 172 -25.46 -6.40 9.25
CA LEU A 172 -26.56 -5.70 9.90
C LEU A 172 -27.91 -5.93 9.20
N ALA A 173 -27.91 -5.95 7.86
CA ALA A 173 -29.12 -6.28 7.10
C ALA A 173 -29.62 -7.70 7.39
N PHE A 174 -28.71 -8.68 7.49
CA PHE A 174 -29.05 -10.04 7.90
C PHE A 174 -29.68 -10.09 9.28
N LEU A 175 -29.07 -9.40 10.27
CA LEU A 175 -29.56 -9.44 11.64
C LEU A 175 -30.95 -8.80 11.80
N LYS A 176 -31.42 -8.03 10.81
CA LYS A 176 -32.77 -7.47 10.78
C LYS A 176 -33.79 -8.37 10.09
N SER A 177 -33.44 -8.93 8.93
CA SER A 177 -34.38 -9.66 8.08
C SER A 177 -34.24 -11.18 8.15
N ALA A 178 -33.21 -11.70 8.82
CA ALA A 178 -32.79 -13.10 8.81
C ALA A 178 -32.59 -13.69 7.40
N ASN A 179 -32.40 -12.84 6.37
CA ASN A 179 -32.26 -13.27 4.98
C ASN A 179 -30.89 -13.93 4.74
N ALA A 180 -30.88 -15.21 4.37
CA ALA A 180 -29.68 -15.99 4.09
C ALA A 180 -28.77 -15.38 3.01
N GLN A 181 -29.31 -14.65 2.03
CA GLN A 181 -28.51 -13.95 1.02
C GLN A 181 -27.64 -12.85 1.65
N ASN A 182 -28.17 -12.13 2.64
CA ASN A 182 -27.39 -11.13 3.38
C ASN A 182 -26.31 -11.78 4.26
N ALA A 183 -26.60 -12.94 4.86
CA ALA A 183 -25.57 -13.71 5.57
C ALA A 183 -24.47 -14.18 4.63
N LEU A 184 -24.83 -14.78 3.48
CA LEU A 184 -23.89 -15.22 2.46
C LEU A 184 -23.02 -14.07 1.97
N ALA A 185 -23.65 -12.95 1.59
CA ALA A 185 -22.96 -11.76 1.09
C ALA A 185 -22.04 -11.14 2.15
N SER A 186 -22.45 -11.12 3.42
CA SER A 186 -21.60 -10.65 4.54
C SER A 186 -20.31 -11.46 4.63
N GLY A 187 -20.42 -12.79 4.72
CA GLY A 187 -19.25 -13.67 4.80
C GLY A 187 -18.34 -13.55 3.56
N PHE A 188 -18.95 -13.52 2.38
CA PHE A 188 -18.23 -13.41 1.10
C PHE A 188 -17.44 -12.10 0.99
N LEU A 189 -18.07 -10.96 1.29
CA LEU A 189 -17.44 -9.65 1.22
C LEU A 189 -16.34 -9.49 2.27
N LEU A 190 -16.54 -9.99 3.49
CA LEU A 190 -15.52 -9.98 4.54
C LEU A 190 -14.32 -10.86 4.18
N ALA A 191 -14.54 -12.03 3.56
CA ALA A 191 -13.45 -12.87 3.06
C ALA A 191 -12.69 -12.19 1.92
N LEU A 192 -13.38 -11.54 0.98
CA LEU A 192 -12.73 -10.73 -0.06
C LEU A 192 -11.91 -9.58 0.53
N ALA A 193 -12.41 -8.91 1.59
CA ALA A 193 -11.62 -7.91 2.31
C ALA A 193 -10.33 -8.52 2.90
N GLY A 194 -10.41 -9.73 3.46
CA GLY A 194 -9.25 -10.51 3.95
C GLY A 194 -8.25 -10.91 2.86
N LEU A 195 -8.74 -11.28 1.68
CA LEU A 195 -7.90 -11.62 0.52
C LEU A 195 -7.28 -10.40 -0.17
N THR A 196 -7.91 -9.24 -0.05
CA THR A 196 -7.35 -7.96 -0.48
C THR A 196 -6.31 -7.47 0.52
N ARG A 197 -6.61 -7.57 1.83
CA ARG A 197 -5.71 -7.17 2.91
C ARG A 197 -5.79 -8.13 4.11
N PRO A 198 -4.71 -8.84 4.47
CA PRO A 198 -4.77 -9.93 5.44
C PRO A 198 -5.23 -9.54 6.84
N GLN A 199 -4.99 -8.29 7.25
CA GLN A 199 -5.42 -7.79 8.56
C GLN A 199 -6.96 -7.83 8.71
N MET A 200 -7.71 -7.79 7.61
CA MET A 200 -9.18 -7.85 7.63
C MET A 200 -9.71 -9.24 8.02
N TRP A 201 -8.89 -10.30 8.00
CA TRP A 201 -9.30 -11.61 8.50
C TRP A 201 -9.70 -11.59 9.98
N SER A 202 -9.16 -10.65 10.77
CA SER A 202 -9.59 -10.43 12.15
C SER A 202 -11.09 -10.10 12.24
N ILE A 203 -11.57 -9.20 11.39
CA ILE A 203 -12.99 -8.85 11.28
C ILE A 203 -13.78 -10.00 10.66
N ALA A 204 -13.25 -10.60 9.58
CA ALA A 204 -13.92 -11.66 8.85
C ALA A 204 -14.22 -12.88 9.72
N LEU A 205 -13.41 -13.16 10.74
CA LEU A 205 -13.65 -14.26 11.68
C LEU A 205 -14.53 -13.84 12.86
N VAL A 206 -14.29 -12.65 13.44
CA VAL A 206 -15.00 -12.22 14.66
C VAL A 206 -16.45 -11.83 14.38
N VAL A 207 -16.74 -11.15 13.27
CA VAL A 207 -18.12 -10.68 12.97
C VAL A 207 -19.09 -11.85 12.78
N PRO A 208 -18.80 -12.89 11.98
CA PRO A 208 -19.57 -14.13 11.95
C PRO A 208 -19.81 -14.77 13.33
N CYS A 209 -18.76 -14.88 14.16
CA CYS A 209 -18.89 -15.40 15.52
C CYS A 209 -19.86 -14.57 16.36
N LEU A 210 -19.77 -13.23 16.30
CA LEU A 210 -20.68 -12.32 16.99
C LEU A 210 -22.11 -12.47 16.48
N MET A 211 -22.33 -12.59 15.16
CA MET A 211 -23.64 -12.84 14.58
C MET A 211 -24.24 -14.15 15.12
N CYS A 212 -23.47 -15.25 15.09
CA CYS A 212 -23.88 -16.53 15.66
C CYS A 212 -24.27 -16.41 17.14
N LEU A 213 -23.44 -15.73 17.94
CA LEU A 213 -23.69 -15.51 19.36
C LEU A 213 -24.98 -14.70 19.59
N LEU A 214 -25.17 -13.61 18.86
CA LEU A 214 -26.33 -12.73 19.02
C LEU A 214 -27.63 -13.43 18.61
N VAL A 215 -27.63 -14.15 17.48
CA VAL A 215 -28.79 -14.96 17.06
C VAL A 215 -29.08 -16.07 18.07
N TRP A 216 -28.05 -16.72 18.60
CA TRP A 216 -28.21 -17.76 19.62
C TRP A 216 -28.80 -17.22 20.93
N LEU A 217 -28.32 -16.06 21.40
CA LEU A 217 -28.85 -15.38 22.60
C LEU A 217 -30.32 -14.98 22.40
N ASP A 218 -30.67 -14.47 21.22
CA ASP A 218 -32.04 -14.08 20.89
C ASP A 218 -32.97 -15.30 20.86
N CYS A 219 -32.55 -16.39 20.20
CA CYS A 219 -33.26 -17.67 20.22
C CYS A 219 -33.44 -18.25 21.63
N ARG A 220 -32.48 -18.03 22.54
CA ARG A 220 -32.61 -18.45 23.95
C ARG A 220 -33.63 -17.62 24.70
N ARG A 221 -33.63 -16.29 24.54
CA ARG A 221 -34.63 -15.41 25.15
C ARG A 221 -36.04 -15.74 24.69
N GLN A 222 -36.22 -15.89 23.38
CA GLN A 222 -37.51 -16.28 22.80
C GLN A 222 -37.99 -17.66 23.27
N LYS A 223 -37.10 -18.62 23.56
CA LYS A 223 -37.51 -19.92 24.15
C LYS A 223 -38.02 -19.79 25.59
N VAL A 224 -37.52 -18.82 26.36
CA VAL A 224 -38.02 -18.52 27.71
C VAL A 224 -39.38 -17.82 27.61
N ASP A 225 -39.54 -16.88 26.68
CA ASP A 225 -40.78 -16.12 26.50
C ASP A 225 -41.90 -16.92 25.80
N ALA A 226 -41.55 -17.82 24.86
CA ALA A 226 -42.47 -18.72 24.15
C ALA A 226 -43.05 -19.85 25.03
N ALA A 227 -42.62 -19.96 26.29
CA ALA A 227 -43.39 -20.69 27.30
C ALA A 227 -44.72 -19.97 27.66
N SER A 228 -44.91 -18.71 27.21
CA SER A 228 -46.13 -17.91 27.44
C SER A 228 -46.89 -17.48 26.17
N THR A 229 -46.31 -17.52 24.95
CA THR A 229 -47.05 -17.18 23.71
C THR A 229 -46.59 -17.96 22.46
N SER A 230 -47.57 -18.28 21.61
CA SER A 230 -47.47 -19.12 20.41
C SER A 230 -47.19 -18.29 19.14
N GLU A 231 -46.02 -17.66 19.03
CA GLU A 231 -45.58 -17.03 17.78
C GLU A 231 -44.37 -17.77 17.16
N ARG A 232 -44.37 -17.85 15.82
CA ARG A 232 -43.47 -18.70 15.01
C ARG A 232 -42.00 -18.31 15.19
N LYS A 233 -41.18 -19.31 15.53
CA LYS A 233 -39.72 -19.21 15.70
C LYS A 233 -39.04 -18.98 14.35
N ALA A 234 -38.31 -17.88 14.20
CA ALA A 234 -37.37 -17.74 13.09
C ALA A 234 -36.26 -18.81 13.25
N PRO A 235 -35.94 -19.59 12.20
CA PRO A 235 -34.89 -20.59 12.31
C PRO A 235 -33.51 -19.91 12.45
N CYS A 236 -32.67 -20.45 13.34
CA CYS A 236 -31.31 -19.94 13.56
C CYS A 236 -30.28 -20.42 12.50
N TRP A 237 -30.63 -21.39 11.65
CA TRP A 237 -29.72 -21.95 10.64
C TRP A 237 -29.15 -20.94 9.63
N PRO A 238 -29.87 -19.85 9.22
CA PRO A 238 -29.34 -18.87 8.27
C PRO A 238 -28.04 -18.20 8.74
N VAL A 239 -27.78 -18.19 10.06
CA VAL A 239 -26.52 -17.62 10.58
C VAL A 239 -25.31 -18.43 10.15
N PHE A 240 -25.44 -19.75 9.92
CA PHE A 240 -24.32 -20.56 9.44
C PHE A 240 -23.98 -20.31 7.97
N VAL A 241 -24.91 -19.71 7.20
CA VAL A 241 -24.68 -19.33 5.80
C VAL A 241 -23.59 -18.26 5.68
N VAL A 242 -23.36 -17.46 6.72
CA VAL A 242 -22.23 -16.51 6.74
C VAL A 242 -20.88 -17.23 6.61
N TRP A 243 -20.74 -18.42 7.20
CA TRP A 243 -19.51 -19.20 7.13
C TRP A 243 -19.33 -19.83 5.75
N ILE A 244 -20.43 -20.19 5.07
CA ILE A 244 -20.40 -20.63 3.67
C ILE A 244 -19.92 -19.48 2.78
N GLY A 245 -20.48 -18.27 2.98
CA GLY A 245 -20.07 -17.07 2.26
C GLY A 245 -18.58 -16.80 2.42
N LEU A 246 -18.06 -16.90 3.65
CA LEU A 246 -16.64 -16.73 3.97
C LEU A 246 -15.76 -17.84 3.36
N ALA A 247 -16.23 -19.09 3.41
CA ALA A 247 -15.49 -20.23 2.92
C ALA A 247 -15.29 -20.19 1.40
N ILE A 248 -16.24 -19.65 0.63
CA ILE A 248 -16.14 -19.62 -0.84
C ILE A 248 -14.85 -18.94 -1.31
N PRO A 249 -14.58 -17.64 -1.02
CA PRO A 249 -13.32 -17.01 -1.46
C PRO A 249 -12.09 -17.64 -0.81
N ALA A 250 -12.18 -18.02 0.47
CA ALA A 250 -11.07 -18.61 1.22
C ALA A 250 -10.59 -19.93 0.59
N LEU A 251 -11.53 -20.83 0.28
CA LEU A 251 -11.24 -22.11 -0.35
C LEU A 251 -10.81 -21.93 -1.80
N THR A 252 -11.40 -21.00 -2.55
CA THR A 252 -10.93 -20.69 -3.92
C THR A 252 -9.46 -20.29 -3.92
N MET A 253 -9.05 -19.41 -3.01
CA MET A 253 -7.64 -19.02 -2.86
C MET A 253 -6.75 -20.21 -2.47
N GLY A 254 -7.19 -21.04 -1.53
CA GLY A 254 -6.46 -22.23 -1.11
C GLY A 254 -6.28 -23.25 -2.24
N ILE A 255 -7.33 -23.51 -3.03
CA ILE A 255 -7.30 -24.39 -4.19
C ILE A 255 -6.37 -23.82 -5.27
N PHE A 256 -6.43 -22.52 -5.54
CA PHE A 256 -5.56 -21.88 -6.52
C PHE A 256 -4.09 -22.03 -6.12
N ASN A 257 -3.73 -21.76 -4.86
CA ASN A 257 -2.35 -21.97 -4.38
C ASN A 257 -1.94 -23.46 -4.45
N ALA A 258 -2.85 -24.39 -4.16
CA ALA A 258 -2.57 -25.82 -4.27
C ALA A 258 -2.30 -26.24 -5.73
N GLN A 259 -3.03 -25.67 -6.69
CA GLN A 259 -2.80 -25.91 -8.12
C GLN A 259 -1.51 -25.26 -8.63
N LEU A 260 -1.19 -24.05 -8.15
CA LEU A 260 0.00 -23.30 -8.56
C LEU A 260 1.31 -23.90 -7.99
N SER A 261 1.27 -24.41 -6.76
CA SER A 261 2.48 -24.73 -5.99
C SER A 261 2.50 -26.10 -5.29
N GLY A 262 1.41 -26.87 -5.38
CA GLY A 262 1.23 -28.10 -4.61
C GLY A 262 0.89 -27.90 -3.12
N SER A 263 0.82 -26.65 -2.63
CA SER A 263 0.53 -26.35 -1.22
C SER A 263 -0.78 -25.58 -1.04
N PHE A 264 -1.71 -26.13 -0.26
CA PHE A 264 -2.95 -25.45 0.09
C PHE A 264 -2.69 -24.34 1.13
N LYS A 265 -2.79 -23.08 0.71
CA LYS A 265 -2.61 -21.89 1.56
C LYS A 265 -3.71 -20.86 1.30
N VAL A 266 -4.45 -20.50 2.34
CA VAL A 266 -5.46 -19.41 2.26
C VAL A 266 -4.82 -18.05 2.53
N LEU A 267 -3.92 -17.99 3.51
CA LEU A 267 -3.25 -16.76 3.91
C LEU A 267 -1.91 -16.60 3.17
N PRO A 268 -1.48 -15.36 2.88
CA PRO A 268 -0.18 -15.09 2.29
C PRO A 268 0.98 -15.59 3.15
N THR A 269 2.07 -15.96 2.50
CA THR A 269 3.18 -16.66 3.17
C THR A 269 4.04 -15.74 4.02
N GLN A 270 3.98 -14.42 3.85
CA GLN A 270 4.74 -13.44 4.65
C GLN A 270 4.31 -13.34 6.14
N GLY A 271 3.17 -13.92 6.53
CA GLY A 271 2.55 -13.73 7.84
C GLY A 271 3.47 -14.05 9.04
N PRO A 272 4.07 -15.25 9.11
CA PRO A 272 4.97 -15.65 10.21
C PRO A 272 6.15 -14.72 10.42
N PHE A 273 6.88 -14.38 9.35
CA PHE A 273 8.02 -13.47 9.45
C PHE A 273 7.58 -12.08 9.92
N ASN A 274 6.52 -11.53 9.34
CA ASN A 274 5.98 -10.23 9.74
C ASN A 274 5.53 -10.22 11.21
N LEU A 275 4.94 -11.30 11.71
CA LEU A 275 4.53 -11.40 13.11
C LEU A 275 5.73 -11.44 14.05
N TRP A 276 6.79 -12.16 13.70
CA TRP A 276 8.05 -12.16 14.46
C TRP A 276 8.77 -10.80 14.38
N ALA A 277 9.00 -10.28 13.17
CA ALA A 277 9.72 -9.03 12.92
C ALA A 277 9.01 -7.81 13.55
N ALA A 278 7.69 -7.84 13.65
CA ALA A 278 6.95 -6.77 14.31
C ALA A 278 7.11 -6.77 15.84
N ASN A 279 7.50 -7.89 16.45
CA ASN A 279 7.47 -8.08 17.91
C ASN A 279 8.84 -8.44 18.50
N ARG A 280 9.88 -8.59 17.68
CA ARG A 280 11.25 -8.86 18.13
C ARG A 280 11.76 -7.78 19.10
N PRO A 281 12.70 -8.11 20.02
CA PRO A 281 13.08 -7.21 21.12
C PRO A 281 13.57 -5.82 20.71
N ASP A 282 14.19 -5.70 19.54
CA ASP A 282 14.71 -4.47 18.94
C ASP A 282 13.71 -3.78 18.00
N SER A 283 12.51 -4.33 17.82
CA SER A 283 11.46 -3.68 17.05
C SER A 283 10.77 -2.58 17.87
N HIS A 284 10.61 -1.42 17.25
CA HIS A 284 9.74 -0.37 17.79
C HIS A 284 8.26 -0.62 17.48
N GLY A 285 7.93 -1.50 16.53
CA GLY A 285 6.55 -1.94 16.26
C GLY A 285 5.67 -0.93 15.49
N LYS A 286 6.20 0.25 15.15
CA LYS A 286 5.49 1.30 14.39
C LYS A 286 5.34 0.91 12.92
N TYR A 287 6.43 0.43 12.33
CA TYR A 287 6.54 -0.03 10.95
C TYR A 287 7.71 -1.03 10.83
N TYR A 288 7.85 -1.63 9.64
CA TYR A 288 8.94 -2.57 9.38
C TYR A 288 10.25 -1.83 9.10
N THR A 289 11.30 -2.23 9.80
CA THR A 289 12.67 -1.74 9.60
C THR A 289 13.59 -2.89 9.22
N GLN A 290 14.26 -2.75 8.09
CA GLN A 290 15.31 -3.65 7.64
C GLN A 290 16.50 -3.56 8.61
N GLN A 291 17.14 -4.70 8.87
CA GLN A 291 18.39 -4.81 9.64
C GLN A 291 19.59 -5.07 8.74
N ILE A 292 19.35 -5.60 7.55
CA ILE A 292 20.38 -5.94 6.58
C ILE A 292 20.25 -4.98 5.41
N GLU A 293 21.37 -4.37 5.02
CA GLU A 293 21.45 -3.64 3.76
C GLU A 293 21.36 -4.63 2.61
N ILE A 294 20.29 -4.50 1.82
CA ILE A 294 20.05 -5.32 0.64
C ILE A 294 20.49 -4.50 -0.57
N ASN A 295 21.33 -5.10 -1.43
CA ASN A 295 21.84 -4.46 -2.63
C ASN A 295 20.73 -3.99 -3.55
N GLN A 296 20.90 -2.79 -4.11
CA GLN A 296 19.89 -2.14 -4.95
C GLN A 296 19.59 -2.86 -6.28
N SER A 297 20.42 -3.81 -6.71
CA SER A 297 20.13 -4.63 -7.90
C SER A 297 18.86 -5.49 -7.75
N GLU A 298 18.34 -5.64 -6.53
CA GLU A 298 17.13 -6.42 -6.22
C GLU A 298 15.88 -5.53 -6.00
N ARG A 299 15.88 -4.28 -6.49
CA ARG A 299 14.83 -3.24 -6.34
C ARG A 299 13.37 -3.69 -6.61
N HIS A 300 13.15 -4.82 -7.27
CA HIS A 300 11.82 -5.31 -7.65
C HIS A 300 11.22 -6.32 -6.69
N VAL A 301 12.00 -6.82 -5.71
CA VAL A 301 11.55 -7.85 -4.77
C VAL A 301 11.31 -7.23 -3.39
N ASN A 302 10.27 -7.71 -2.70
CA ASN A 302 9.94 -7.25 -1.36
C ASN A 302 11.13 -7.45 -0.39
N PRO A 303 11.68 -6.38 0.22
CA PRO A 303 12.89 -6.53 1.03
C PRO A 303 12.69 -7.39 2.28
N ALA A 304 11.47 -7.46 2.82
CA ALA A 304 11.17 -8.36 3.93
C ALA A 304 11.26 -9.84 3.53
N ARG A 305 10.99 -10.16 2.26
CA ARG A 305 11.15 -11.52 1.73
C ARG A 305 12.61 -11.92 1.69
N ILE A 306 13.46 -11.04 1.16
CA ILE A 306 14.90 -11.27 1.04
C ILE A 306 15.53 -11.36 2.43
N GLU A 307 15.25 -10.41 3.32
CA GLU A 307 15.76 -10.43 4.69
C GLU A 307 15.34 -11.72 5.43
N SER A 308 14.07 -12.12 5.32
CA SER A 308 13.56 -13.37 5.89
C SER A 308 14.38 -14.59 5.45
N LEU A 309 14.67 -14.71 4.14
CA LEU A 309 15.41 -15.84 3.61
C LEU A 309 16.89 -15.81 4.01
N LEU A 310 17.53 -14.64 3.97
CA LEU A 310 18.93 -14.46 4.38
C LEU A 310 19.13 -14.79 5.86
N MET A 311 18.24 -14.29 6.73
CA MET A 311 18.30 -14.59 8.16
C MET A 311 18.03 -16.07 8.46
N TYR A 312 17.08 -16.69 7.76
CA TYR A 312 16.80 -18.12 7.91
C TYR A 312 18.02 -18.98 7.52
N ARG A 313 18.64 -18.71 6.37
CA ARG A 313 19.84 -19.44 5.93
C ARG A 313 21.04 -19.18 6.84
N LYS A 314 21.19 -17.96 7.34
CA LYS A 314 22.24 -17.64 8.32
C LYS A 314 22.13 -18.48 9.60
N ASP A 315 20.91 -18.72 10.07
CA ASP A 315 20.67 -19.43 11.33
C ASP A 315 20.70 -20.97 11.18
N ILE A 316 20.31 -21.51 10.02
CA ILE A 316 20.23 -22.97 9.78
C ILE A 316 21.41 -23.52 8.97
N GLY A 317 22.03 -22.70 8.12
CA GLY A 317 23.07 -23.06 7.16
C GLY A 317 22.67 -22.72 5.71
N ASP A 318 23.64 -22.46 4.85
CA ASP A 318 23.39 -22.04 3.45
C ASP A 318 22.67 -23.11 2.62
N ASP A 319 22.86 -24.39 2.96
CA ASP A 319 22.21 -25.54 2.32
C ASP A 319 20.77 -25.79 2.83
N ALA A 320 20.25 -24.93 3.71
CA ALA A 320 18.92 -25.11 4.28
C ALA A 320 17.81 -25.08 3.19
N PRO A 321 16.78 -25.95 3.31
CA PRO A 321 15.64 -25.92 2.40
C PRO A 321 14.98 -24.54 2.40
N ALA A 322 14.98 -23.88 1.24
CA ALA A 322 14.37 -22.57 1.06
C ALA A 322 12.87 -22.64 0.70
N ASP A 323 12.24 -23.78 0.96
CA ASP A 323 10.80 -23.94 0.71
C ASP A 323 9.98 -23.11 1.71
N VAL A 324 8.81 -22.67 1.25
CA VAL A 324 7.92 -21.78 2.00
C VAL A 324 7.44 -22.40 3.32
N ALA A 325 7.28 -23.72 3.40
CA ALA A 325 6.80 -24.37 4.61
C ALA A 325 7.86 -24.32 5.71
N SER A 326 9.11 -24.71 5.38
CA SER A 326 10.26 -24.68 6.29
C SER A 326 10.51 -23.28 6.83
N VAL A 327 10.56 -22.26 5.96
CA VAL A 327 10.76 -20.86 6.37
C VAL A 327 9.62 -20.38 7.29
N ASN A 328 8.37 -20.72 6.98
CA ASN A 328 7.23 -20.29 7.80
C ASN A 328 7.11 -21.02 9.13
N ASP A 329 7.46 -22.31 9.19
CA ASP A 329 7.51 -23.08 10.43
C ASP A 329 8.61 -22.55 11.34
N TYR A 330 9.77 -22.23 10.77
CA TYR A 330 10.88 -21.59 11.47
C TYR A 330 10.46 -20.28 12.14
N TRP A 331 9.88 -19.33 11.39
CA TRP A 331 9.47 -18.04 11.95
C TRP A 331 8.32 -18.15 12.95
N ARG A 332 7.39 -19.10 12.77
CA ARG A 332 6.37 -19.42 13.78
C ARG A 332 7.02 -19.90 15.08
N GLY A 333 7.98 -20.83 15.00
CA GLY A 333 8.74 -21.30 16.16
C GLY A 333 9.49 -20.18 16.87
N ARG A 334 10.17 -19.31 16.12
CA ARG A 334 10.88 -18.14 16.64
C ARG A 334 9.96 -17.16 17.35
N PHE A 335 8.76 -16.91 16.81
CA PHE A 335 7.76 -16.06 17.45
C PHE A 335 7.30 -16.64 18.80
N PHE A 336 6.87 -17.90 18.84
CA PHE A 336 6.40 -18.50 20.09
C PHE A 336 7.51 -18.60 21.14
N LYS A 337 8.73 -18.95 20.73
CA LYS A 337 9.90 -18.96 21.60
C LYS A 337 10.17 -17.58 22.20
N MET A 338 10.13 -16.53 21.38
CA MET A 338 10.31 -15.15 21.86
C MET A 338 9.23 -14.75 22.88
N VAL A 339 7.97 -15.13 22.65
CA VAL A 339 6.88 -14.85 23.60
C VAL A 339 7.03 -15.64 24.89
N SER A 340 7.49 -16.90 24.83
CA SER A 340 7.72 -17.72 26.02
C SER A 340 8.94 -17.26 26.84
N ASP A 341 10.00 -16.82 26.16
CA ASP A 341 11.25 -16.41 26.79
C ASP A 341 11.11 -15.02 27.47
N ASP A 342 10.30 -14.11 26.92
CA ASP A 342 10.06 -12.76 27.45
C ASP A 342 8.58 -12.31 27.31
N PRO A 343 7.64 -12.88 28.09
CA PRO A 343 6.23 -12.52 28.02
C PRO A 343 5.98 -11.08 28.46
N VAL A 344 6.70 -10.60 29.48
CA VAL A 344 6.52 -9.24 30.01
C VAL A 344 6.95 -8.20 28.97
N GLY A 345 8.11 -8.36 28.34
CA GLY A 345 8.54 -7.46 27.28
C GLY A 345 7.65 -7.54 26.05
N PHE A 346 7.12 -8.72 25.70
CA PHE A 346 6.11 -8.84 24.64
C PHE A 346 4.86 -7.99 24.94
N PHE A 347 4.25 -8.13 26.13
CA PHE A 347 3.08 -7.33 26.51
C PHE A 347 3.41 -5.83 26.64
N ARG A 348 4.63 -5.47 27.08
CA ARG A 348 5.10 -4.08 27.09
C ARG A 348 5.16 -3.50 25.67
N ARG A 349 5.63 -4.28 24.68
CA ARG A 349 5.65 -3.87 23.26
C ARG A 349 4.23 -3.74 22.69
N LEU A 350 3.30 -4.64 23.04
CA LEU A 350 1.89 -4.50 22.66
C LEU A 350 1.24 -3.25 23.28
N ALA A 351 1.57 -2.91 24.53
CA ALA A 351 1.09 -1.68 25.17
C ALA A 351 1.62 -0.43 24.45
N ALA A 352 2.91 -0.41 24.08
CA ALA A 352 3.51 0.67 23.31
C ALA A 352 2.84 0.83 21.93
N LYS A 353 2.60 -0.29 21.21
CA LYS A 353 1.86 -0.27 19.94
C LYS A 353 0.42 0.22 20.09
N THR A 354 -0.27 -0.20 21.15
CA THR A 354 -1.61 0.30 21.48
C THR A 354 -1.58 1.82 21.68
N TYR A 355 -0.57 2.33 22.39
CA TYR A 355 -0.37 3.77 22.51
C TYR A 355 -0.15 4.45 21.16
N TYR A 356 0.74 3.92 20.31
CA TYR A 356 0.96 4.48 18.98
C TYR A 356 -0.31 4.49 18.14
N LEU A 357 -1.12 3.43 18.20
CA LEU A 357 -2.38 3.31 17.48
C LEU A 357 -3.32 4.47 17.81
N PHE A 358 -3.44 4.86 19.09
CA PHE A 358 -4.32 5.95 19.52
C PHE A 358 -3.68 7.35 19.42
N ASN A 359 -2.40 7.43 19.06
CA ASN A 359 -1.67 8.69 18.92
C ASN A 359 -1.94 9.38 17.58
N ASN A 360 -2.02 10.71 17.57
CA ASN A 360 -2.27 11.52 16.37
C ASN A 360 -1.14 11.47 15.35
N TYR A 361 0.09 11.11 15.76
CA TYR A 361 1.20 11.03 14.83
C TYR A 361 1.01 9.88 13.84
N GLU A 362 0.96 10.22 12.55
CA GLU A 362 0.83 9.28 11.45
C GLU A 362 2.16 8.56 11.23
N GLN A 363 2.21 7.30 11.67
CA GLN A 363 3.41 6.49 11.59
C GLN A 363 3.75 6.13 10.15
N TYR A 364 5.03 6.19 9.81
CA TYR A 364 5.55 5.83 8.50
C TYR A 364 5.07 4.45 8.04
N ASN A 365 4.89 4.28 6.74
CA ASN A 365 4.66 2.97 6.14
C ASN A 365 5.56 2.80 4.92
N ASN A 366 5.10 3.27 3.76
CA ASN A 366 5.88 3.39 2.55
C ASN A 366 6.30 4.84 2.30
N LYS A 367 5.53 5.77 2.86
CA LYS A 367 5.64 7.22 2.70
C LYS A 367 5.26 7.89 4.01
N THR A 368 5.89 9.01 4.32
CA THR A 368 5.57 9.86 5.47
C THR A 368 4.42 10.80 5.12
N PHE A 369 3.28 10.61 5.77
CA PHE A 369 2.10 11.45 5.52
C PHE A 369 2.39 12.95 5.69
N ALA A 370 3.19 13.33 6.70
CA ALA A 370 3.50 14.75 6.97
C ALA A 370 4.21 15.44 5.79
N VAL A 371 5.18 14.77 5.15
CA VAL A 371 5.89 15.30 3.97
C VAL A 371 4.90 15.52 2.83
N HIS A 372 4.14 14.48 2.46
CA HIS A 372 3.20 14.56 1.34
C HIS A 372 1.99 15.46 1.60
N HIS A 373 1.58 15.61 2.85
CA HIS A 373 0.56 16.57 3.26
C HIS A 373 1.02 18.00 2.97
N GLY A 374 2.28 18.33 3.28
CA GLY A 374 2.88 19.63 2.98
C GLY A 374 3.03 19.91 1.48
N LEU A 375 3.38 18.89 0.68
CA LEU A 375 3.56 19.03 -0.77
C LEU A 375 2.25 19.17 -1.53
N SER A 376 1.18 18.53 -1.07
CA SER A 376 -0.11 18.52 -1.77
C SER A 376 -0.89 19.82 -1.55
N PRO A 377 -1.23 20.58 -2.61
CA PRO A 377 -2.06 21.79 -2.47
C PRO A 377 -3.47 21.47 -1.98
N TRP A 378 -3.92 20.22 -2.16
CA TRP A 378 -5.21 19.74 -1.73
C TRP A 378 -5.21 19.26 -0.28
N LEU A 379 -4.12 18.67 0.22
CA LEU A 379 -4.10 18.14 1.59
C LEU A 379 -3.63 19.19 2.61
N ARG A 380 -2.69 20.07 2.26
CA ARG A 380 -1.98 20.97 3.20
C ARG A 380 -2.85 21.85 4.09
N TRP A 381 -4.05 22.25 3.62
CA TRP A 381 -4.96 23.11 4.39
C TRP A 381 -5.84 22.32 5.37
N ASN A 382 -5.91 21.00 5.20
CA ASN A 382 -6.82 20.15 5.93
C ASN A 382 -6.18 19.69 7.24
N PHE A 383 -6.71 20.18 8.36
CA PHE A 383 -6.24 19.90 9.70
C PHE A 383 -6.88 18.65 10.34
N LEU A 384 -7.82 17.99 9.66
CA LEU A 384 -8.44 16.78 10.19
C LEU A 384 -7.38 15.68 10.30
N GLY A 385 -7.13 15.24 11.53
CA GLY A 385 -6.19 14.17 11.83
C GLY A 385 -6.86 13.04 12.60
N TRP A 386 -6.18 11.90 12.65
CA TRP A 386 -6.58 10.73 13.43
C TRP A 386 -6.97 11.07 14.87
N GLY A 387 -6.20 11.96 15.50
CA GLY A 387 -6.41 12.34 16.88
C GLY A 387 -7.67 13.16 17.15
N LEU A 388 -8.00 14.10 16.27
CA LEU A 388 -9.25 14.86 16.37
C LEU A 388 -10.45 13.94 16.19
N LEU A 389 -10.41 13.05 15.19
CA LEU A 389 -11.46 12.07 14.97
C LEU A 389 -11.61 11.14 16.19
N MET A 390 -10.49 10.66 16.73
CA MET A 390 -10.52 9.74 17.86
C MET A 390 -11.11 10.38 19.12
N THR A 391 -10.61 11.55 19.50
CA THR A 391 -11.11 12.29 20.66
C THR A 391 -12.58 12.68 20.53
N ALA A 392 -13.02 13.04 19.32
CA ALA A 392 -14.42 13.33 19.03
C ALA A 392 -15.34 12.09 19.12
N ALA A 393 -14.85 10.89 18.80
CA ALA A 393 -15.67 9.68 18.84
C ALA A 393 -15.89 9.14 20.27
N LEU A 394 -14.97 9.38 21.21
CA LEU A 394 -14.99 8.78 22.56
C LEU A 394 -16.26 9.07 23.39
N PRO A 395 -16.75 10.32 23.51
CA PRO A 395 -17.92 10.62 24.34
C PRO A 395 -19.20 9.95 23.82
N LEU A 396 -19.27 9.76 22.51
CA LEU A 396 -20.42 9.15 21.83
C LEU A 396 -20.52 7.64 22.09
N LEU A 397 -19.45 7.01 22.59
CA LEU A 397 -19.53 5.64 23.11
C LEU A 397 -20.38 5.56 24.39
N LEU A 398 -20.42 6.64 25.18
CA LEU A 398 -21.19 6.74 26.43
C LEU A 398 -22.59 7.32 26.23
N TRP A 399 -22.71 8.40 25.45
CA TRP A 399 -23.92 9.22 25.40
C TRP A 399 -25.10 8.67 24.60
N GLY A 400 -25.04 7.38 24.30
CA GLY A 400 -26.16 6.60 23.78
C GLY A 400 -25.92 6.14 22.35
N ARG A 401 -26.59 5.05 22.00
CA ARG A 401 -26.80 4.60 20.61
C ARG A 401 -28.25 4.18 20.49
N LYS A 402 -28.86 4.38 19.32
CA LYS A 402 -30.25 3.95 19.11
C LYS A 402 -30.30 2.44 18.88
N ASN A 403 -29.39 1.93 18.05
CA ASN A 403 -29.32 0.50 17.75
C ASN A 403 -28.14 -0.18 18.47
N ARG A 404 -28.44 -0.89 19.57
CA ARG A 404 -27.43 -1.65 20.34
C ARG A 404 -26.81 -2.79 19.54
N LEU A 405 -27.57 -3.40 18.63
CA LEU A 405 -27.09 -4.50 17.80
C LEU A 405 -26.02 -4.00 16.83
N SER A 406 -26.32 -2.91 16.12
CA SER A 406 -25.38 -2.25 15.22
C SER A 406 -24.12 -1.81 15.95
N PHE A 407 -24.27 -1.24 17.14
CA PHE A 407 -23.12 -0.90 17.98
C PHE A 407 -22.25 -2.11 18.30
N THR A 408 -22.83 -3.23 18.75
CA THR A 408 -22.07 -4.43 19.12
C THR A 408 -21.28 -4.99 17.94
N ILE A 409 -21.88 -5.06 16.75
CA ILE A 409 -21.19 -5.54 15.54
C ILE A 409 -20.08 -4.58 15.12
N LEU A 410 -20.36 -3.28 15.03
CA LEU A 410 -19.37 -2.29 14.59
C LEU A 410 -18.22 -2.13 15.60
N ALA A 411 -18.52 -2.11 16.90
CA ALA A 411 -17.50 -2.06 17.95
C ALA A 411 -16.71 -3.37 18.01
N GLY A 412 -17.36 -4.52 17.87
CA GLY A 412 -16.71 -5.82 17.78
C GLY A 412 -15.74 -5.90 16.59
N ALA A 413 -16.14 -5.40 15.44
CA ALA A 413 -15.28 -5.28 14.26
C ALA A 413 -14.08 -4.36 14.51
N ALA A 414 -14.30 -3.16 15.08
CA ALA A 414 -13.24 -2.22 15.41
C ALA A 414 -12.23 -2.81 16.41
N LEU A 415 -12.70 -3.51 17.44
CA LEU A 415 -11.86 -4.18 18.44
C LEU A 415 -11.08 -5.35 17.84
N ALA A 416 -11.72 -6.18 17.00
CA ALA A 416 -11.06 -7.29 16.32
C ALA A 416 -9.91 -6.79 15.42
N TYR A 417 -10.17 -5.74 14.64
CA TYR A 417 -9.17 -5.12 13.78
C TYR A 417 -8.03 -4.49 14.59
N THR A 418 -8.38 -3.75 15.65
CA THR A 418 -7.41 -3.18 16.59
C THR A 418 -6.46 -4.24 17.14
N ALA A 419 -6.99 -5.38 17.59
CA ALA A 419 -6.18 -6.49 18.09
C ALA A 419 -5.21 -7.02 17.02
N GLY A 420 -5.68 -7.21 15.77
CA GLY A 420 -4.83 -7.66 14.66
C GLY A 420 -3.71 -6.67 14.30
N VAL A 421 -4.01 -5.37 14.32
CA VAL A 421 -3.03 -4.31 14.03
C VAL A 421 -2.00 -4.22 15.16
N VAL A 422 -2.43 -4.24 16.43
CA VAL A 422 -1.52 -4.19 17.59
C VAL A 422 -0.59 -5.41 17.65
N LEU A 423 -1.06 -6.59 17.22
CA LEU A 423 -0.19 -7.78 17.11
C LEU A 423 0.86 -7.66 16.00
N THR A 424 0.64 -6.79 15.01
CA THR A 424 1.56 -6.59 13.89
C THR A 424 2.17 -5.18 13.95
N TYR A 425 1.87 -4.30 13.00
CA TYR A 425 2.41 -2.94 12.93
C TYR A 425 1.28 -1.91 13.00
N VAL A 426 1.56 -0.76 13.59
CA VAL A 426 0.61 0.35 13.81
C VAL A 426 0.90 1.56 12.89
N SER A 427 1.31 1.26 11.66
CA SER A 427 1.58 2.26 10.61
C SER A 427 0.30 3.00 10.21
N ALA A 428 0.43 4.20 9.62
CA ALA A 428 -0.73 5.00 9.21
C ALA A 428 -1.70 4.22 8.31
N ARG A 429 -1.17 3.46 7.33
CA ARG A 429 -1.97 2.61 6.43
C ARG A 429 -2.76 1.52 7.17
N PHE A 430 -2.20 0.96 8.24
CA PHE A 430 -2.88 -0.05 9.05
C PHE A 430 -3.97 0.54 9.95
N ARG A 431 -4.07 1.87 10.11
CA ARG A 431 -5.15 2.50 10.88
C ARG A 431 -6.37 2.83 10.04
N ILE A 432 -6.18 3.01 8.73
CA ILE A 432 -7.23 3.46 7.81
C ILE A 432 -8.56 2.70 7.96
N PRO A 433 -8.61 1.36 8.18
CA PRO A 433 -9.88 0.67 8.31
C PRO A 433 -10.67 0.99 9.58
N LEU A 434 -10.02 1.54 10.60
CA LEU A 434 -10.72 2.03 11.79
C LEU A 434 -11.38 3.38 11.55
N VAL A 435 -10.79 4.24 10.72
CA VAL A 435 -11.31 5.59 10.40
C VAL A 435 -12.79 5.60 10.02
N PRO A 436 -13.28 4.78 9.06
CA PRO A 436 -14.70 4.81 8.69
C PRO A 436 -15.61 4.33 9.83
N LEU A 437 -15.16 3.40 10.68
CA LEU A 437 -15.92 2.97 11.86
C LEU A 437 -15.98 4.10 12.90
N LEU A 438 -14.87 4.81 13.10
CA LEU A 438 -14.81 5.99 13.95
C LEU A 438 -15.67 7.13 13.41
N ALA A 439 -15.71 7.33 12.09
CA ALA A 439 -16.60 8.29 11.45
C ALA A 439 -18.08 7.93 11.69
N VAL A 440 -18.44 6.65 11.59
CA VAL A 440 -19.79 6.14 11.93
C VAL A 440 -20.14 6.42 13.40
N PHE A 441 -19.21 6.21 14.34
CA PHE A 441 -19.41 6.56 15.74
C PHE A 441 -19.52 8.08 15.93
N ALA A 442 -18.62 8.86 15.33
CA ALA A 442 -18.61 10.32 15.36
C ALA A 442 -19.84 10.96 14.72
N GLY A 443 -20.55 10.22 13.84
CA GLY A 443 -21.85 10.64 13.30
C GLY A 443 -22.86 11.05 14.39
N GLY A 444 -22.77 10.50 15.60
CA GLY A 444 -23.66 10.85 16.72
C GLY A 444 -23.71 12.33 17.06
N TRP A 445 -22.66 13.09 16.75
CA TRP A 445 -22.65 14.55 16.91
C TRP A 445 -23.77 15.25 16.13
N GLY A 446 -24.20 14.68 15.00
CA GLY A 446 -25.27 15.25 14.17
C GLY A 446 -26.65 15.23 14.82
N ILE A 447 -26.84 14.47 15.90
CA ILE A 447 -28.14 14.33 16.59
C ILE A 447 -28.07 14.55 18.09
N MET A 448 -26.93 15.02 18.58
CA MET A 448 -26.67 15.08 20.00
C MET A 448 -27.71 15.97 20.71
N PRO A 449 -28.50 15.45 21.67
CA PRO A 449 -29.53 16.24 22.34
C PRO A 449 -28.90 16.98 23.51
N TRP A 450 -28.11 18.02 23.22
CA TRP A 450 -27.35 18.81 24.20
C TRP A 450 -28.19 19.28 25.40
N SER A 451 -29.46 19.58 25.17
CA SER A 451 -30.42 20.02 26.20
C SER A 451 -30.93 18.91 27.13
N ARG A 452 -30.67 17.64 26.81
CA ARG A 452 -31.11 16.46 27.59
C ARG A 452 -29.99 15.80 28.40
N LEU A 453 -28.75 16.24 28.21
CA LEU A 453 -27.62 15.73 28.96
C LEU A 453 -27.56 16.39 30.33
N GLY A 454 -27.49 15.57 31.39
CA GLY A 454 -27.19 16.06 32.73
C GLY A 454 -25.73 16.50 32.86
N PHE A 455 -25.44 17.33 33.87
CA PHE A 455 -24.07 17.80 34.16
C PHE A 455 -23.06 16.65 34.25
N ASP A 456 -23.39 15.56 34.94
CA ASP A 456 -22.50 14.40 35.12
C ASP A 456 -22.14 13.73 33.79
N GLN A 457 -23.09 13.66 32.84
CA GLN A 457 -22.85 13.07 31.54
C GLN A 457 -21.93 13.96 30.71
N ILE A 458 -22.16 15.28 30.72
CA ILE A 458 -21.30 16.27 30.05
C ILE A 458 -19.90 16.20 30.64
N ALA A 459 -19.77 16.25 31.97
CA ALA A 459 -18.50 16.15 32.67
C ALA A 459 -17.76 14.85 32.34
N ALA A 460 -18.45 13.70 32.38
CA ALA A 460 -17.84 12.41 32.04
C ALA A 460 -17.33 12.37 30.59
N GLY A 461 -18.08 12.89 29.63
CA GLY A 461 -17.62 12.92 28.25
C GLY A 461 -16.50 13.94 28.03
N LEU A 462 -16.52 15.11 28.67
CA LEU A 462 -15.40 16.05 28.64
C LEU A 462 -14.13 15.44 29.26
N CYS A 463 -14.26 14.71 30.37
CA CYS A 463 -13.15 13.95 30.95
C CYS A 463 -12.62 12.88 29.99
N LEU A 464 -13.49 12.18 29.27
CA LEU A 464 -13.06 11.25 28.21
C LEU A 464 -12.37 11.96 27.04
N MET A 465 -12.87 13.12 26.60
CA MET A 465 -12.21 13.91 25.56
C MET A 465 -10.83 14.37 26.02
N LEU A 466 -10.70 14.84 27.27
CA LEU A 466 -9.44 15.28 27.84
C LEU A 466 -8.46 14.10 27.99
N ALA A 467 -8.90 12.97 28.54
CA ALA A 467 -8.07 11.77 28.66
C ALA A 467 -7.65 11.24 27.28
N GLY A 468 -8.58 11.23 26.32
CA GLY A 468 -8.31 10.93 24.92
C GLY A 468 -7.28 11.88 24.33
N ALA A 469 -7.43 13.19 24.53
CA ALA A 469 -6.50 14.20 24.02
C ALA A 469 -5.10 14.03 24.63
N VAL A 470 -4.98 13.75 25.92
CA VAL A 470 -3.70 13.44 26.56
C VAL A 470 -3.08 12.19 25.95
N LEU A 471 -3.85 11.10 25.76
CA LEU A 471 -3.36 9.88 25.13
C LEU A 471 -2.90 10.14 23.68
N THR A 472 -3.69 10.91 22.94
CA THR A 472 -3.53 11.11 21.51
C THR A 472 -2.44 12.11 21.13
N PHE A 473 -2.24 13.16 21.93
CA PHE A 473 -1.30 14.24 21.60
C PHE A 473 -0.02 14.25 22.44
N SER A 474 0.09 13.38 23.45
CA SER A 474 1.34 13.17 24.18
C SER A 474 2.45 12.56 23.30
N ASN A 475 3.67 12.51 23.85
CA ASN A 475 4.85 11.95 23.19
C ASN A 475 5.51 10.84 24.04
N PHE A 476 4.72 9.97 24.66
CA PHE A 476 5.26 8.80 25.36
C PHE A 476 5.89 7.82 24.37
N TRP A 477 6.83 6.98 24.83
CA TRP A 477 7.53 5.99 24.00
C TRP A 477 8.10 6.53 22.66
N GLN A 478 8.51 7.80 22.63
CA GLN A 478 9.12 8.44 21.45
C GLN A 478 8.29 8.21 20.17
N VAL A 479 6.96 8.35 20.26
CA VAL A 479 6.05 8.05 19.14
C VAL A 479 6.34 8.86 17.88
N ARG A 480 6.95 10.04 18.01
CA ARG A 480 7.39 10.88 16.88
C ARG A 480 8.86 10.57 16.54
N GLU A 481 9.10 10.10 15.33
CA GLU A 481 10.45 9.90 14.76
C GLU A 481 10.51 10.60 13.39
N PRO A 482 11.33 11.66 13.23
CA PRO A 482 11.45 12.40 11.96
C PRO A 482 12.43 11.76 10.96
N VAL A 483 13.04 10.61 11.30
CA VAL A 483 14.10 9.96 10.50
C VAL A 483 13.59 9.44 9.15
N THR A 484 12.27 9.39 8.93
CA THR A 484 11.67 8.79 7.73
C THR A 484 11.58 9.73 6.54
N GLU A 485 11.72 11.05 6.74
CA GLU A 485 11.61 12.06 5.68
C GLU A 485 12.65 11.87 4.57
N ILE A 486 13.87 11.44 4.94
CA ILE A 486 14.93 11.15 3.96
C ILE A 486 14.52 10.06 2.95
N GLN A 487 13.70 9.09 3.38
CA GLN A 487 13.21 8.07 2.45
C GLN A 487 12.19 8.65 1.48
N ASP A 488 11.33 9.56 1.92
CA ASP A 488 10.38 10.23 1.02
C ASP A 488 11.10 11.06 -0.04
N TYR A 489 12.14 11.80 0.32
CA TYR A 489 12.96 12.55 -0.65
C TYR A 489 13.62 11.64 -1.68
N LEU A 490 14.20 10.51 -1.24
CA LEU A 490 14.74 9.53 -2.17
C LEU A 490 13.67 8.94 -3.10
N LEU A 491 12.49 8.61 -2.58
CA LEU A 491 11.39 8.09 -3.40
C LEU A 491 10.88 9.12 -4.41
N LEU A 492 10.76 10.39 -4.01
CA LEU A 492 10.39 11.50 -4.90
C LEU A 492 11.44 11.67 -6.01
N GLY A 493 12.71 11.70 -5.65
CA GLY A 493 13.78 11.90 -6.61
C GLY A 493 13.99 10.72 -7.57
N TYR A 494 13.84 9.47 -7.11
CA TYR A 494 13.84 8.32 -8.02
C TYR A 494 12.63 8.31 -8.96
N ALA A 495 11.45 8.71 -8.48
CA ALA A 495 10.28 8.82 -9.35
C ALA A 495 10.45 9.94 -10.40
N ALA A 496 11.03 11.08 -10.02
CA ALA A 496 11.40 12.16 -10.94
C ALA A 496 12.42 11.69 -11.98
N LEU A 497 13.43 10.93 -11.56
CA LEU A 497 14.42 10.33 -12.46
C LEU A 497 13.77 9.38 -13.48
N ASP A 498 12.86 8.51 -13.02
CA ASP A 498 12.13 7.59 -13.90
C ASP A 498 11.18 8.33 -14.87
N ALA A 499 10.68 9.51 -14.48
CA ALA A 499 9.89 10.40 -15.33
C ALA A 499 10.74 11.25 -16.31
N GLY A 500 12.07 11.26 -16.16
CA GLY A 500 12.96 12.11 -16.94
C GLY A 500 13.00 13.58 -16.48
N GLU A 501 12.46 13.87 -15.29
CA GLU A 501 12.46 15.19 -14.66
C GLU A 501 13.74 15.36 -13.81
N ASP A 502 14.89 15.43 -14.50
CA ASP A 502 16.21 15.35 -13.86
C ASP A 502 16.51 16.55 -12.92
N GLU A 503 15.93 17.73 -13.17
CA GLU A 503 16.04 18.88 -12.27
C GLU A 503 15.34 18.62 -10.92
N GLU A 504 14.13 18.04 -10.97
CA GLU A 504 13.38 17.68 -9.77
C GLU A 504 14.08 16.53 -9.02
N ALA A 505 14.64 15.55 -9.74
CA ALA A 505 15.44 14.48 -9.15
C ALA A 505 16.67 15.02 -8.40
N LEU A 506 17.36 16.01 -9.00
CA LEU A 506 18.50 16.69 -8.38
C LEU A 506 18.07 17.45 -7.12
N MET A 507 16.99 18.23 -7.17
CA MET A 507 16.45 18.95 -6.01
C MET A 507 16.16 17.99 -4.84
N TRP A 508 15.42 16.90 -5.09
CA TRP A 508 15.10 15.94 -4.02
C TRP A 508 16.32 15.20 -3.48
N SER A 509 17.33 14.93 -4.31
CA SER A 509 18.60 14.35 -3.84
C SER A 509 19.33 15.29 -2.89
N GLN A 510 19.29 16.61 -3.15
CA GLN A 510 19.91 17.63 -2.31
C GLN A 510 19.18 17.75 -0.96
N GLU A 511 17.85 17.78 -0.95
CA GLU A 511 17.05 17.74 0.28
C GLU A 511 17.40 16.51 1.15
N ALA A 512 17.57 15.34 0.53
CA ALA A 512 18.00 14.14 1.24
C ALA A 512 19.43 14.26 1.83
N LEU A 513 20.34 14.94 1.12
CA LEU A 513 21.71 15.18 1.57
C LEU A 513 21.82 16.25 2.65
N GLU A 514 20.91 17.22 2.68
CA GLU A 514 20.82 18.18 3.79
C GLU A 514 20.46 17.48 5.10
N VAL A 515 19.58 16.48 5.05
CA VAL A 515 19.23 15.65 6.22
C VAL A 515 20.37 14.70 6.60
N ASN A 516 21.00 14.03 5.63
CA ASN A 516 22.15 13.17 5.87
C ASN A 516 23.15 13.19 4.69
N PRO A 517 24.27 13.94 4.83
CA PRO A 517 25.27 14.06 3.78
C PRO A 517 25.96 12.75 3.38
N LEU A 518 25.92 11.73 4.24
CA LEU A 518 26.57 10.43 4.04
C LEU A 518 25.61 9.37 3.46
N ARG A 519 24.38 9.75 3.09
CA ARG A 519 23.40 8.81 2.53
C ARG A 519 23.80 8.41 1.10
N HIS A 520 24.45 7.25 0.94
CA HIS A 520 24.92 6.77 -0.36
C HIS A 520 23.85 6.77 -1.47
N ALA A 521 22.61 6.38 -1.17
CA ALA A 521 21.52 6.41 -2.16
C ALA A 521 21.20 7.83 -2.66
N ALA A 522 21.33 8.85 -1.81
CA ALA A 522 21.12 10.25 -2.18
C ALA A 522 22.27 10.77 -3.04
N GLN A 523 23.51 10.43 -2.66
CA GLN A 523 24.70 10.79 -3.42
C GLN A 523 24.69 10.14 -4.82
N GLU A 524 24.30 8.86 -4.91
CA GLU A 524 24.11 8.17 -6.18
C GLU A 524 23.05 8.85 -7.05
N LEU A 525 21.87 9.16 -6.48
CA LEU A 525 20.80 9.82 -7.19
C LEU A 525 21.23 11.20 -7.71
N GLU A 526 21.95 11.97 -6.89
CA GLU A 526 22.51 13.27 -7.28
C GLU A 526 23.45 13.14 -8.48
N VAL A 527 24.37 12.17 -8.47
CA VAL A 527 25.31 11.93 -9.57
C VAL A 527 24.56 11.59 -10.85
N ILE A 528 23.56 10.71 -10.78
CA ILE A 528 22.78 10.30 -11.96
C ILE A 528 21.97 11.48 -12.52
N ALA A 529 21.30 12.25 -11.66
CA ALA A 529 20.50 13.40 -12.09
C ALA A 529 21.38 14.49 -12.72
N ARG A 530 22.50 14.86 -12.09
CA ARG A 530 23.48 15.80 -12.65
C ARG A 530 24.02 15.32 -14.00
N TYR A 531 24.35 14.04 -14.09
CA TYR A 531 24.82 13.44 -15.32
C TYR A 531 23.82 13.55 -16.46
N ASN A 532 22.54 13.28 -16.21
CA ASN A 532 21.51 13.41 -17.24
C ASN A 532 21.31 14.88 -17.69
N LEU A 533 21.41 15.84 -16.77
CA LEU A 533 21.38 17.28 -17.11
C LEU A 533 22.57 17.67 -17.98
N ASP A 534 23.75 17.10 -17.74
CA ASP A 534 24.94 17.33 -18.56
C ASP A 534 24.76 16.82 -19.98
N LEU A 535 24.18 15.63 -20.11
CA LEU A 535 23.86 15.06 -21.42
C LEU A 535 22.84 15.92 -22.16
N ALA A 536 21.86 16.47 -21.47
CA ALA A 536 20.87 17.37 -22.06
C ALA A 536 21.47 18.71 -22.49
N ALA A 537 22.55 19.16 -21.85
CA ALA A 537 23.24 20.41 -22.15
C ALA A 537 24.27 20.31 -23.29
N LEU A 538 24.49 19.13 -23.86
CA LEU A 538 25.48 18.96 -24.93
C LEU A 538 25.19 19.85 -26.16
N PRO A 539 26.22 20.47 -26.77
CA PRO A 539 27.67 20.19 -26.59
C PRO A 539 28.35 20.92 -25.41
N ASP A 540 27.63 21.72 -24.63
CA ASP A 540 28.18 22.52 -23.53
C ASP A 540 28.46 21.67 -22.28
N ARG A 541 29.53 20.87 -22.37
CA ARG A 541 30.01 20.02 -21.27
C ARG A 541 30.45 20.85 -20.05
N PRO A 542 30.42 20.27 -18.84
CA PRO A 542 31.13 20.85 -17.70
C PRO A 542 32.60 21.08 -18.04
N SER A 543 33.12 22.26 -17.70
CA SER A 543 34.51 22.62 -17.95
C SER A 543 35.28 22.85 -16.64
N GLY A 544 36.58 22.53 -16.68
CA GLY A 544 37.52 22.76 -15.59
C GLY A 544 37.06 22.22 -14.24
N GLU A 545 36.94 23.11 -13.26
CA GLU A 545 36.61 22.79 -11.86
C GLU A 545 35.29 22.02 -11.69
N GLN A 546 34.29 22.24 -12.56
CA GLN A 546 33.01 21.53 -12.46
C GLN A 546 33.14 20.05 -12.80
N LEU A 547 33.94 19.73 -13.83
CA LEU A 547 34.18 18.35 -14.24
C LEU A 547 35.05 17.63 -13.20
N GLU A 548 36.08 18.30 -12.67
CA GLU A 548 36.92 17.74 -11.60
C GLU A 548 36.10 17.40 -10.35
N LYS A 549 35.16 18.28 -9.95
CA LYS A 549 34.24 17.99 -8.83
C LYS A 549 33.38 16.77 -9.10
N ARG A 550 32.86 16.62 -10.32
CA ARG A 550 32.04 15.46 -10.72
C ARG A 550 32.81 14.17 -10.69
N ILE A 551 34.05 14.19 -11.21
CA ILE A 551 34.98 13.06 -11.16
C ILE A 551 35.26 12.67 -9.70
N ALA A 552 35.57 13.63 -8.83
CA ALA A 552 35.86 13.35 -7.43
C ALA A 552 34.68 12.70 -6.69
N VAL A 553 33.46 13.18 -6.91
CA VAL A 553 32.25 12.61 -6.29
C VAL A 553 31.95 11.22 -6.86
N ALA A 554 32.01 11.04 -8.18
CA ALA A 554 31.74 9.76 -8.81
C ALA A 554 32.79 8.69 -8.43
N ALA A 555 34.07 9.07 -8.34
CA ALA A 555 35.15 8.18 -7.90
C ALA A 555 34.99 7.70 -6.45
N ALA A 556 34.36 8.49 -5.57
CA ALA A 556 34.10 8.08 -4.19
C ALA A 556 32.97 7.03 -4.09
N LEU A 557 32.13 6.93 -5.12
CA LEU A 557 30.88 6.16 -5.10
C LEU A 557 30.86 4.98 -6.06
N ASP A 558 31.82 4.89 -6.99
CA ASP A 558 31.86 3.90 -8.06
C ASP A 558 31.78 2.45 -7.57
N LYS A 559 32.43 2.13 -6.45
CA LYS A 559 32.42 0.79 -5.83
C LYS A 559 31.04 0.38 -5.31
N TYR A 560 30.16 1.34 -5.03
CA TYR A 560 28.85 1.10 -4.42
C TYR A 560 27.71 1.05 -5.44
N SER A 561 27.90 1.66 -6.62
CA SER A 561 26.90 1.65 -7.69
C SER A 561 27.56 1.42 -9.05
N PRO A 562 27.25 0.28 -9.71
CA PRO A 562 27.71 0.03 -11.09
C PRO A 562 27.30 1.14 -12.06
N ARG A 563 26.18 1.84 -11.80
CA ARG A 563 25.71 2.96 -12.63
C ARG A 563 26.59 4.19 -12.44
N VAL A 564 26.97 4.50 -11.20
CA VAL A 564 27.92 5.57 -10.90
C VAL A 564 29.30 5.25 -11.44
N ALA A 565 29.74 3.99 -11.36
CA ALA A 565 31.00 3.56 -11.97
C ALA A 565 31.02 3.76 -13.50
N TYR A 566 29.90 3.51 -14.17
CA TYR A 566 29.78 3.80 -15.60
C TYR A 566 29.89 5.31 -15.88
N ILE A 567 29.14 6.13 -15.14
CA ILE A 567 29.15 7.61 -15.24
C ILE A 567 30.56 8.17 -14.97
N TYR A 568 31.25 7.61 -13.98
CA TYR A 568 32.63 7.98 -13.65
C TYR A 568 33.56 7.80 -14.87
N GLY A 569 33.44 6.67 -15.58
CA GLY A 569 34.18 6.45 -16.83
C GLY A 569 33.88 7.51 -17.90
N VAL A 570 32.62 7.95 -18.02
CA VAL A 570 32.23 9.01 -18.96
C VAL A 570 32.88 10.34 -18.60
N TYR A 571 32.86 10.74 -17.32
CA TYR A 571 33.50 11.97 -16.88
C TYR A 571 35.03 11.95 -17.07
N LEU A 572 35.68 10.81 -16.86
CA LEU A 572 37.12 10.63 -17.17
C LEU A 572 37.40 10.84 -18.66
N HIS A 573 36.57 10.27 -19.53
CA HIS A 573 36.70 10.45 -20.98
C HIS A 573 36.49 11.91 -21.40
N TRP A 574 35.49 12.59 -20.84
CA TRP A 574 35.25 14.02 -21.09
C TRP A 574 36.41 14.90 -20.60
N ASN A 575 37.15 14.45 -19.58
CA ASN A 575 38.35 15.11 -19.08
C ASN A 575 39.62 14.81 -19.90
N GLY A 576 39.50 13.97 -20.95
CA GLY A 576 40.60 13.57 -21.83
C GLY A 576 41.39 12.34 -21.36
N ASP A 577 41.01 11.71 -20.24
CA ASP A 577 41.66 10.49 -19.74
C ASP A 577 40.94 9.23 -20.25
N THR A 578 41.00 9.02 -21.57
CA THR A 578 40.34 7.90 -22.25
C THR A 578 40.86 6.55 -21.77
N SER A 579 42.14 6.44 -21.40
CA SER A 579 42.70 5.18 -20.90
C SER A 579 42.12 4.79 -19.54
N ALA A 580 41.97 5.74 -18.61
CA ALA A 580 41.32 5.48 -17.33
C ALA A 580 39.83 5.16 -17.51
N ALA A 581 39.13 5.86 -18.41
CA ALA A 581 37.73 5.58 -18.75
C ALA A 581 37.53 4.14 -19.25
N GLN A 582 38.39 3.68 -20.18
CA GLN A 582 38.36 2.32 -20.71
C GLN A 582 38.63 1.28 -19.61
N ALA A 583 39.61 1.51 -18.74
CA ALA A 583 39.90 0.61 -17.61
C ALA A 583 38.68 0.49 -16.68
N GLN A 584 37.99 1.60 -16.42
CA GLN A 584 36.78 1.60 -15.60
C GLN A 584 35.65 0.82 -16.24
N TRP A 585 35.33 1.06 -17.51
CA TRP A 585 34.27 0.31 -18.20
C TRP A 585 34.61 -1.19 -18.35
N LEU A 586 35.88 -1.54 -18.52
CA LEU A 586 36.32 -2.93 -18.52
C LEU A 586 36.04 -3.63 -17.19
N SER A 587 36.19 -2.92 -16.06
CA SER A 587 35.88 -3.47 -14.74
C SER A 587 34.40 -3.83 -14.55
N LEU A 588 33.50 -3.24 -15.34
CA LEU A 588 32.07 -3.51 -15.30
C LEU A 588 31.65 -4.73 -16.13
N ILE A 589 32.54 -5.20 -17.02
CA ILE A 589 32.31 -6.39 -17.84
C ILE A 589 32.59 -7.64 -17.00
N GLY A 590 31.54 -8.42 -16.72
CA GLY A 590 31.64 -9.67 -15.95
C GLY A 590 30.64 -9.77 -14.80
N LEU A 591 30.00 -8.65 -14.45
CA LEU A 591 28.80 -8.63 -13.63
C LEU A 591 27.62 -9.00 -14.55
N ASN A 592 26.80 -9.98 -14.20
CA ASN A 592 25.55 -10.32 -14.92
C ASN A 592 24.51 -9.18 -14.76
N ASN A 593 24.82 -7.98 -15.26
CA ASN A 593 24.00 -6.77 -15.12
C ASN A 593 23.70 -6.13 -16.48
N SER A 594 22.65 -5.32 -16.53
CA SER A 594 22.26 -4.54 -17.72
C SER A 594 23.33 -3.56 -18.18
N LEU A 595 24.17 -3.08 -17.26
CA LEU A 595 25.26 -2.13 -17.50
C LEU A 595 26.45 -2.73 -18.25
N SER A 596 26.60 -4.06 -18.28
CA SER A 596 27.67 -4.74 -19.02
C SER A 596 27.60 -4.42 -20.52
N GLN A 597 26.39 -4.35 -21.10
CA GLN A 597 26.24 -4.00 -22.51
C GLN A 597 26.47 -2.50 -22.79
N GLU A 598 26.13 -1.63 -21.84
CA GLU A 598 26.41 -0.18 -21.92
C GLU A 598 27.93 0.07 -21.85
N ALA A 599 28.62 -0.58 -20.91
CA ALA A 599 30.08 -0.52 -20.79
C ALA A 599 30.78 -1.07 -22.04
N MET A 600 30.30 -2.19 -22.61
CA MET A 600 30.80 -2.70 -23.90
C MET A 600 30.59 -1.70 -25.03
N THR A 601 29.45 -1.00 -25.07
CA THR A 601 29.15 0.02 -26.09
C THR A 601 30.16 1.17 -26.00
N ALA A 602 30.43 1.67 -24.79
CA ALA A 602 31.42 2.73 -24.56
C ALA A 602 32.85 2.30 -24.97
N LEU A 603 33.24 1.06 -24.69
CA LEU A 603 34.54 0.51 -25.09
C LEU A 603 34.68 0.31 -26.59
N VAL A 604 33.60 -0.06 -27.30
CA VAL A 604 33.62 -0.15 -28.76
C VAL A 604 33.81 1.23 -29.39
N MET A 605 33.09 2.24 -28.91
CA MET A 605 33.17 3.60 -29.46
C MET A 605 34.50 4.31 -29.17
N THR A 606 35.20 3.91 -28.10
CA THR A 606 36.51 4.49 -27.75
C THR A 606 37.70 3.63 -28.20
N ASP A 607 37.47 2.59 -29.01
CA ASP A 607 38.48 1.61 -29.42
C ASP A 607 39.19 0.87 -28.25
N GLY A 608 38.59 0.86 -27.06
CA GLY A 608 39.13 0.26 -25.84
C GLY A 608 38.82 -1.23 -25.64
N LEU A 609 38.03 -1.84 -26.54
CA LEU A 609 37.57 -3.22 -26.36
C LEU A 609 38.69 -4.25 -26.69
N PRO A 610 39.07 -5.14 -25.74
CA PRO A 610 40.07 -6.20 -25.97
C PRO A 610 39.68 -7.17 -27.09
N ASN A 611 40.67 -7.69 -27.81
CA ASN A 611 40.45 -8.60 -28.96
C ASN A 611 39.67 -9.87 -28.58
N GLU A 612 39.87 -10.39 -27.37
CA GLU A 612 39.13 -11.55 -26.86
C GLU A 612 37.64 -11.27 -26.67
N LEU A 613 37.29 -10.07 -26.19
CA LEU A 613 35.90 -9.63 -26.04
C LEU A 613 35.28 -9.25 -27.38
N LYS A 614 36.06 -8.67 -28.32
CA LYS A 614 35.61 -8.42 -29.71
C LYS A 614 35.12 -9.71 -30.37
N MET A 615 35.88 -10.80 -30.25
CA MET A 615 35.47 -12.11 -30.80
C MET A 615 34.22 -12.67 -30.13
N ARG A 616 34.07 -12.47 -28.81
CA ARG A 616 32.88 -12.90 -28.06
C ARG A 616 31.63 -12.12 -28.47
N ILE A 617 31.71 -10.81 -28.67
CA ILE A 617 30.56 -9.98 -29.07
C ILE A 617 30.08 -10.36 -30.49
N VAL A 618 31.01 -10.60 -31.43
CA VAL A 618 30.67 -11.06 -32.78
C VAL A 618 29.95 -12.42 -32.77
N ALA A 619 30.18 -13.25 -31.74
CA ALA A 619 29.52 -14.54 -31.57
C ALA A 619 28.14 -14.45 -30.90
N ILE A 620 27.74 -13.29 -30.35
CA ILE A 620 26.41 -13.09 -29.76
C ILE A 620 25.41 -12.83 -30.89
N PRO A 621 24.29 -13.58 -30.96
CA PRO A 621 23.24 -13.31 -31.95
C PRO A 621 22.73 -11.88 -31.84
N ASP A 622 22.51 -11.20 -32.97
CA ASP A 622 22.01 -9.82 -33.01
C ASP A 622 20.75 -9.61 -32.13
N SER A 623 19.87 -10.61 -32.08
CA SER A 623 18.65 -10.60 -31.25
C SER A 623 18.89 -10.54 -29.74
N GLN A 624 20.11 -10.83 -29.28
CA GLN A 624 20.54 -10.79 -27.88
C GLN A 624 21.40 -9.57 -27.56
N LEU A 625 21.86 -8.83 -28.59
CA LEU A 625 22.51 -7.54 -28.43
C LEU A 625 21.47 -6.47 -28.16
N SER A 626 21.75 -5.60 -27.19
CA SER A 626 21.04 -4.35 -27.04
C SER A 626 21.15 -3.54 -28.33
N PRO A 627 20.10 -2.76 -28.68
CA PRO A 627 20.11 -1.92 -29.87
C PRO A 627 21.35 -1.03 -29.95
N GLN A 628 21.86 -0.56 -28.81
CA GLN A 628 22.97 0.37 -28.71
C GLN A 628 24.31 -0.30 -29.03
N LEU A 629 24.55 -1.48 -28.45
CA LEU A 629 25.76 -2.26 -28.73
C LEU A 629 25.79 -2.72 -30.20
N ARG A 630 24.63 -3.06 -30.76
CA ARG A 630 24.50 -3.45 -32.17
C ARG A 630 24.88 -2.32 -33.12
N VAL A 631 24.44 -1.09 -32.85
CA VAL A 631 24.80 0.08 -33.65
C VAL A 631 26.30 0.39 -33.50
N ALA A 632 26.84 0.35 -32.28
CA ALA A 632 28.25 0.61 -32.04
C ALA A 632 29.19 -0.35 -32.78
N THR A 633 28.88 -1.65 -32.76
CA THR A 633 29.68 -2.66 -33.49
C THR A 633 29.59 -2.48 -35.00
N GLN A 634 28.43 -2.09 -35.53
CA GLN A 634 28.26 -1.77 -36.95
C GLN A 634 29.06 -0.53 -37.36
N MET A 635 29.08 0.53 -36.54
CA MET A 635 29.87 1.75 -36.79
C MET A 635 31.38 1.50 -36.71
N SER A 636 31.83 0.66 -35.78
CA SER A 636 33.24 0.25 -35.68
C SER A 636 33.69 -0.62 -36.86
N ALA A 637 32.77 -1.43 -37.44
CA ALA A 637 33.06 -2.32 -38.56
C ALA A 637 32.94 -1.68 -39.96
N GLY A 638 32.25 -0.54 -40.09
CA GLY A 638 32.01 0.14 -41.36
C GLY A 638 32.32 1.63 -41.30
N GLY A 639 33.30 2.09 -42.08
CA GLY A 639 33.63 3.50 -42.17
C GLY A 639 32.48 4.34 -42.75
N GLY A 640 31.77 5.07 -41.88
CA GLY A 640 30.98 6.26 -42.22
C GLY A 640 29.49 6.04 -42.48
N GLY A 641 28.66 6.44 -41.49
CA GLY A 641 27.24 6.76 -41.68
C GLY A 641 26.34 6.35 -40.51
N VAL A 642 25.73 7.33 -39.83
CA VAL A 642 24.65 7.10 -38.85
C VAL A 642 23.40 6.61 -39.60
N PRO A 643 22.76 5.50 -39.23
CA PRO A 643 21.56 5.01 -39.92
C PRO A 643 20.40 6.00 -39.77
N THR A 644 19.85 6.47 -40.89
CA THR A 644 18.64 7.30 -40.93
C THR A 644 17.40 6.43 -40.70
N GLY A 645 16.97 6.31 -39.44
CA GLY A 645 15.78 5.56 -39.07
C GLY A 645 15.65 5.40 -37.56
N LEU A 646 15.55 6.50 -36.82
CA LEU A 646 15.29 6.45 -35.39
C LEU A 646 13.81 6.07 -35.16
N PRO A 647 13.50 5.04 -34.35
CA PRO A 647 12.13 4.76 -33.96
C PRO A 647 11.58 5.92 -33.09
N ASN A 648 10.28 6.16 -33.06
CA ASN A 648 9.68 7.11 -32.12
C ASN A 648 9.38 6.39 -30.79
N GLY A 649 9.95 6.86 -29.67
CA GLY A 649 9.70 6.31 -28.32
C GLY A 649 10.84 6.59 -27.32
N SER A 650 10.64 6.22 -26.05
CA SER A 650 11.64 6.39 -24.96
C SER A 650 13.01 5.78 -25.26
N ASP A 651 13.05 4.68 -26.01
CA ASP A 651 14.29 4.01 -26.44
C ASP A 651 15.08 4.83 -27.48
N ALA A 652 14.42 5.73 -28.22
CA ALA A 652 15.06 6.59 -29.19
C ALA A 652 15.75 7.80 -28.53
N ASN A 653 15.20 8.29 -27.42
CA ASN A 653 15.88 9.24 -26.56
C ASN A 653 17.11 8.61 -25.88
N LEU A 654 17.04 7.32 -25.52
CA LEU A 654 18.20 6.60 -25.00
C LEU A 654 19.26 6.43 -26.10
N LEU A 655 18.93 5.87 -27.27
CA LEU A 655 19.87 5.70 -28.39
C LEU A 655 20.50 7.03 -28.84
N ALA A 656 19.71 8.12 -28.91
CA ALA A 656 20.21 9.46 -29.21
C ALA A 656 21.13 10.00 -28.09
N ARG A 657 20.74 9.88 -26.81
CA ARG A 657 21.60 10.28 -25.68
C ARG A 657 22.90 9.47 -25.65
N GLN A 658 22.87 8.15 -25.93
CA GLN A 658 24.06 7.29 -25.90
C GLN A 658 25.00 7.46 -27.09
N LEU A 659 24.48 7.78 -28.28
CA LEU A 659 25.32 8.17 -29.42
C LEU A 659 25.91 9.56 -29.22
N VAL A 660 25.15 10.48 -28.61
CA VAL A 660 25.63 11.82 -28.26
C VAL A 660 26.68 11.79 -27.12
N MET A 661 26.63 10.81 -26.20
CA MET A 661 27.61 10.61 -25.10
C MET A 661 29.08 10.50 -25.53
N LEU A 662 29.34 9.95 -26.72
CA LEU A 662 30.67 9.47 -27.14
C LEU A 662 31.19 10.18 -28.41
N PHE A 663 30.32 10.77 -29.23
CA PHE A 663 30.69 11.50 -30.44
C PHE A 663 30.98 12.99 -30.20
N TYR A 664 30.36 13.57 -29.16
CA TYR A 664 30.60 14.95 -28.72
C TYR A 664 31.26 14.93 -27.39
#